data_AF-A0A0P6S3G1-F1
#
_entry.id   AF-A0A0P6S3G1-F1
#
_cell.length_a   1.000
_cell.length_b   1.000
_cell.length_c   1.000
_cell.angle_alpha   90.00
_cell.angle_beta   90.00
_cell.angle_gamma   90.00
#
_symmetry.space_group_name_H-M   'P 1'
#
loop_
_entity.id
_entity.type
_entity.pdbx_description
1 polymer ?
#
loop_
_entity_poly.entity_id
_entity_poly.type
_entity_poly.pdbx_seq_one_letter_code
_entity_poly.pdbx_strand_id
1 'polypeptide(L)'
;MTNDFSRKYAVIDLEATGSGALASIIQVGIVIIKDQEIVDSYQTDINPHEPLSDHIKKLTGITDHQLSQAPDFSQVAKTIYELIEDCVFVAHNVKFDANLLAESLFFEGYELLTPRVDTVELAQVFYPSLEKYSLGHLSEQLQLELSDAHTAIADAKATAKLFIKLLQKIENLPRETLEAVLCYSGSLLFETEMIIREALSKSKPYNPQKHINLNGILLKKEKPALKPRQMSTDFAINTALLSLDERASQKAFVQFVEEGLDQSEPSFIQAQAGIGKTYGYLLPLLAHNKQTQVVVSVPTKILQDQIVANEVTAISEQFHLDCHSIKGPGNYIKLDLFQESLNQKDDNRLINRYKMQLLVWLFETSTGDLDEIKQKQRFAAYFDHIKHDGVLESTSIFYDYDFWRKSYEKAKTCRLLITNHAYFLHRVQDDKAFAKNKVLVFDEAQKLVLQLEQLSRQHIDLMALLRDLQQSINKPQSLLEKRLLEGIVFELSQLASDYYQKGIRPNEGSWTRLKEHVKELPDGDFTELKRLFQHQDDDYWISSEQQDEKRVTYLNVSRKSVTNLKTFLPETLKLYFVSATLHISPQVSLADLLGFDRFAYSEIDKQSHPNQLLFIDKEMPLVSDSTDQAYAQEIAERLLRLSKQPAPVLVLFTSKKQMLMVSDQLDSWQVSHLTQEKNGTPYSIKKRFDRGEQSMLLGLGAFWEGVDFVHADRMIAVITRLPFDNPEDVFVKKLSSHLLSQGKNPFNDYFLPMAILKLKQAIGRTMRRDNQKSAIILLDRRVITKSYGQVILDSLTNDFTVYQQNFEDSLEKINDFLT
;
A
#
# COMPACT_ATOMS: atom_id res chain seq x y z
N MET A 1 -29.42 -8.80 -47.19
CA MET A 1 -29.07 -7.38 -47.37
C MET A 1 -28.73 -6.83 -46.00
N THR A 2 -27.46 -6.90 -45.62
CA THR A 2 -26.94 -6.36 -44.36
C THR A 2 -26.71 -4.87 -44.59
N ASN A 3 -27.66 -4.03 -44.19
CA ASN A 3 -27.48 -2.58 -44.25
C ASN A 3 -26.38 -2.19 -43.27
N ASP A 4 -25.24 -1.81 -43.84
CA ASP A 4 -24.01 -1.35 -43.21
C ASP A 4 -24.19 0.11 -42.74
N PHE A 5 -25.16 0.36 -41.86
CA PHE A 5 -25.27 1.65 -41.20
C PHE A 5 -24.29 1.68 -40.04
N SER A 6 -23.12 2.28 -40.27
CA SER A 6 -22.19 2.67 -39.21
C SER A 6 -22.91 3.50 -38.16
N ARG A 7 -22.87 3.02 -36.91
CA ARG A 7 -23.55 3.61 -35.76
C ARG A 7 -22.89 4.94 -35.39
N LYS A 8 -23.71 5.97 -35.15
CA LYS A 8 -23.26 7.27 -34.65
C LYS A 8 -23.29 7.29 -33.12
N TYR A 9 -22.30 7.94 -32.53
CA TYR A 9 -22.25 8.20 -31.09
C TYR A 9 -22.23 9.71 -30.88
N ALA A 10 -23.05 10.21 -29.97
CA ALA A 10 -23.04 11.59 -29.52
C ALA A 10 -22.38 11.63 -28.14
N VAL A 11 -21.15 12.15 -28.09
CA VAL A 11 -20.41 12.35 -26.85
C VAL A 11 -20.79 13.71 -26.30
N ILE A 12 -21.36 13.73 -25.11
CA ILE A 12 -22.00 14.91 -24.54
C ILE A 12 -21.40 15.19 -23.16
N ASP A 13 -21.15 16.46 -22.91
CA ASP A 13 -20.73 17.00 -21.63
C ASP A 13 -21.51 18.29 -21.37
N LEU A 14 -21.95 18.49 -20.13
CA LEU A 14 -22.79 19.61 -19.72
C LEU A 14 -22.16 20.35 -18.55
N GLU A 15 -22.17 21.68 -18.63
CA GLU A 15 -21.99 22.53 -17.44
C GLU A 15 -23.36 22.94 -16.91
N ALA A 16 -23.51 22.99 -15.59
CA ALA A 16 -24.77 23.27 -14.93
C ALA A 16 -24.64 24.21 -13.72
N THR A 17 -25.76 24.80 -13.27
CA THR A 17 -25.82 25.65 -12.07
C THR A 17 -25.64 24.89 -10.74
N GLY A 18 -25.50 23.56 -10.81
CA GLY A 18 -25.21 22.69 -9.67
C GLY A 18 -25.24 21.21 -10.05
N SER A 19 -25.14 20.33 -9.05
CA SER A 19 -25.14 18.87 -9.24
C SER A 19 -26.46 18.19 -8.80
N GLY A 20 -27.49 18.97 -8.50
CA GLY A 20 -28.79 18.49 -8.02
C GLY A 20 -29.83 18.38 -9.13
N ALA A 21 -30.99 17.79 -8.82
CA ALA A 21 -32.12 17.66 -9.75
C ALA A 21 -32.76 19.00 -10.15
N LEU A 22 -32.43 20.09 -9.47
CA LEU A 22 -32.91 21.45 -9.79
C LEU A 22 -31.87 22.26 -10.58
N ALA A 23 -30.78 21.64 -11.02
CA ALA A 23 -29.74 22.34 -11.76
C ALA A 23 -30.25 22.73 -13.15
N SER A 24 -29.85 23.91 -13.61
CA SER A 24 -30.10 24.39 -14.98
C SER A 24 -28.84 24.20 -15.82
N ILE A 25 -29.00 23.80 -17.10
CA ILE A 25 -27.89 23.70 -18.04
C ILE A 25 -27.40 25.11 -18.39
N ILE A 26 -26.09 25.34 -18.33
CA ILE A 26 -25.46 26.63 -18.69
C ILE A 26 -24.56 26.54 -19.91
N GLN A 27 -24.08 25.33 -20.24
CA GLN A 27 -23.34 25.07 -21.46
C GLN A 27 -23.55 23.63 -21.90
N VAL A 28 -23.61 23.42 -23.21
CA VAL A 28 -23.71 22.09 -23.83
C VAL A 28 -22.55 21.92 -24.80
N GLY A 29 -21.79 20.84 -24.64
CA GLY A 29 -20.79 20.37 -25.59
C GLY A 29 -21.20 19.02 -26.18
N ILE A 30 -21.27 18.93 -27.51
CA ILE A 30 -21.62 17.69 -28.24
C ILE A 30 -20.56 17.42 -29.29
N VAL A 31 -20.10 16.17 -29.36
CA VAL A 31 -19.15 15.68 -30.37
C VAL A 31 -19.71 14.42 -30.99
N ILE A 32 -19.85 14.41 -32.31
CA ILE A 32 -20.38 13.25 -33.04
C ILE A 32 -19.22 12.39 -33.54
N ILE A 33 -19.26 11.12 -33.18
CA ILE A 33 -18.35 10.09 -33.66
C ILE A 33 -19.07 9.19 -34.64
N LYS A 34 -18.43 8.94 -35.77
CA LYS A 34 -18.85 7.92 -36.74
C LYS A 34 -17.60 7.25 -37.30
N ASP A 35 -17.63 5.93 -37.46
CA ASP A 35 -16.47 5.17 -37.97
C ASP A 35 -15.17 5.39 -37.17
N GLN A 36 -15.29 5.58 -35.84
CA GLN A 36 -14.19 5.92 -34.92
C GLN A 36 -13.48 7.25 -35.22
N GLU A 37 -14.10 8.13 -36.01
CA GLU A 37 -13.61 9.47 -36.30
C GLU A 37 -14.61 10.52 -35.79
N ILE A 38 -14.10 11.68 -35.36
CA ILE A 38 -14.94 12.82 -35.01
C ILE A 38 -15.38 13.48 -36.31
N VAL A 39 -16.69 13.47 -36.58
CA VAL A 39 -17.27 13.95 -37.83
C VAL A 39 -18.02 15.28 -37.68
N ASP A 40 -18.44 15.62 -36.47
CA ASP A 40 -19.14 16.88 -36.19
C ASP A 40 -18.96 17.29 -34.72
N SER A 41 -19.17 18.58 -34.42
CA SER A 41 -19.18 19.11 -33.06
C SER A 41 -20.08 20.32 -32.93
N TYR A 42 -20.82 20.39 -31.83
CA TYR A 42 -21.74 21.47 -31.52
C TYR A 42 -21.48 21.98 -30.09
N GLN A 43 -21.55 23.30 -29.92
CA GLN A 43 -21.46 23.93 -28.60
C GLN A 43 -22.43 25.11 -28.51
N THR A 44 -23.02 25.30 -27.33
CA THR A 44 -23.80 26.50 -27.03
C THR A 44 -23.78 26.80 -25.55
N ASP A 45 -23.74 28.09 -25.21
CA ASP A 45 -24.11 28.56 -23.87
C ASP A 45 -25.63 28.62 -23.76
N ILE A 46 -26.15 28.55 -22.54
CA ILE A 46 -27.58 28.60 -22.24
C ILE A 46 -27.83 29.52 -21.07
N ASN A 47 -28.82 30.40 -21.19
CA ASN A 47 -29.20 31.31 -20.11
C ASN A 47 -29.99 30.55 -19.02
N PRO A 48 -29.47 30.43 -17.78
CA PRO A 48 -30.18 29.74 -16.70
C PRO A 48 -31.24 30.62 -16.01
N HIS A 49 -31.33 31.91 -16.36
CA HIS A 49 -32.15 32.93 -15.71
C HIS A 49 -31.92 33.11 -14.21
N GLU A 50 -30.79 32.63 -13.69
CA GLU A 50 -30.34 32.78 -12.31
C GLU A 50 -28.84 33.11 -12.26
N PRO A 51 -28.38 33.87 -11.24
CA PRO A 51 -26.96 34.17 -11.10
C PRO A 51 -26.14 32.93 -10.72
N LEU A 52 -24.97 32.76 -11.31
CA LEU A 52 -24.06 31.67 -10.95
C LEU A 52 -23.40 31.91 -9.59
N SER A 53 -23.21 30.83 -8.83
CA SER A 53 -22.38 30.86 -7.63
C SER A 53 -20.91 31.15 -7.96
N ASP A 54 -20.18 31.78 -7.03
CA ASP A 54 -18.74 32.06 -7.20
C ASP A 54 -17.91 30.78 -7.41
N HIS A 55 -18.37 29.65 -6.89
CA HIS A 55 -17.72 28.36 -7.09
C HIS A 55 -17.81 27.92 -8.56
N ILE A 56 -18.97 28.03 -9.19
CA ILE A 56 -19.20 27.62 -10.57
C ILE A 56 -18.46 28.54 -11.54
N LYS A 57 -18.50 29.86 -11.31
CA LYS A 57 -17.73 30.83 -12.12
C LYS A 57 -16.23 30.50 -12.14
N LYS A 58 -15.69 30.08 -10.99
CA LYS A 58 -14.27 29.67 -10.88
C LYS A 58 -14.01 28.31 -11.52
N LEU A 59 -14.97 27.40 -11.49
CA LEU A 59 -14.83 26.06 -12.04
C LEU A 59 -14.87 26.09 -13.57
N THR A 60 -15.85 26.75 -14.16
CA THR A 60 -16.12 26.72 -15.61
C THR A 60 -15.55 27.91 -16.38
N GLY A 61 -15.19 28.99 -15.67
CA GLY A 61 -14.77 30.26 -16.28
C GLY A 61 -15.90 31.07 -16.92
N ILE A 62 -17.15 30.58 -16.87
CA ILE A 62 -18.33 31.23 -17.45
C ILE A 62 -18.81 32.39 -16.57
N THR A 63 -19.19 33.51 -17.19
CA THR A 63 -19.65 34.71 -16.47
C THR A 63 -21.16 34.94 -16.61
N ASP A 64 -21.78 35.58 -15.60
CA ASP A 64 -23.21 35.96 -15.68
C ASP A 64 -23.49 36.86 -16.89
N HIS A 65 -22.53 37.72 -17.27
CA HIS A 65 -22.65 38.58 -18.44
C HIS A 65 -22.72 37.77 -19.74
N GLN A 66 -21.87 36.76 -19.88
CA GLN A 66 -21.90 35.83 -21.02
C GLN A 66 -23.24 35.10 -21.11
N LEU A 67 -23.72 34.53 -20.00
CA LEU A 67 -24.98 33.78 -19.98
C LEU A 67 -26.22 34.66 -20.17
N SER A 68 -26.17 35.93 -19.76
CA SER A 68 -27.29 36.88 -20.00
C SER A 68 -27.55 37.15 -21.49
N GLN A 69 -26.55 36.89 -22.35
CA GLN A 69 -26.64 37.04 -23.80
C GLN A 69 -26.84 35.69 -24.53
N ALA A 70 -26.78 34.58 -23.79
CA ALA A 70 -26.98 33.24 -24.33
C ALA A 70 -28.46 32.99 -24.64
N PRO A 71 -28.77 32.08 -25.58
CA PRO A 71 -30.14 31.68 -25.86
C PRO A 71 -30.79 30.94 -24.68
N ASP A 72 -32.11 30.94 -24.65
CA ASP A 72 -32.89 30.09 -23.74
C ASP A 72 -32.80 28.63 -24.22
N PHE A 73 -32.92 27.66 -23.31
CA PHE A 73 -32.87 26.24 -23.67
C PHE A 73 -33.89 25.88 -24.77
N SER A 74 -35.11 26.43 -24.69
CA SER A 74 -36.18 26.26 -25.69
C SER A 74 -35.79 26.64 -27.11
N GLN A 75 -34.87 27.60 -27.28
CA GLN A 75 -34.42 28.06 -28.60
C GLN A 75 -33.43 27.10 -29.25
N VAL A 76 -32.70 26.32 -28.44
CA VAL A 76 -31.68 25.37 -28.91
C VAL A 76 -32.12 23.90 -28.79
N ALA A 77 -33.19 23.62 -28.05
CA ALA A 77 -33.69 22.27 -27.76
C ALA A 77 -33.91 21.42 -29.02
N LYS A 78 -34.57 22.00 -30.04
CA LYS A 78 -34.82 21.32 -31.32
C LYS A 78 -33.52 20.90 -32.01
N THR A 79 -32.56 21.84 -32.12
CA THR A 79 -31.27 21.60 -32.77
C THR A 79 -30.47 20.52 -32.04
N ILE A 80 -30.47 20.56 -30.71
CA ILE A 80 -29.81 19.54 -29.88
C ILE A 80 -30.47 18.17 -30.09
N TYR A 81 -31.80 18.10 -30.08
CA TYR A 81 -32.54 16.85 -30.28
C TYR A 81 -32.27 16.23 -31.65
N GLU A 82 -32.43 16.99 -32.74
CA GLU A 82 -32.18 16.52 -34.12
C GLU A 82 -30.73 16.04 -34.32
N LEU A 83 -29.78 16.60 -33.57
CA LEU A 83 -28.37 16.19 -33.62
C LEU A 83 -28.14 14.82 -32.97
N ILE A 84 -28.92 14.46 -31.93
CA ILE A 84 -28.63 13.30 -31.08
C ILE A 84 -29.67 12.18 -31.16
N GLU A 85 -30.87 12.40 -31.72
CA GLU A 85 -31.99 11.45 -31.71
C GLU A 85 -31.66 10.07 -32.31
N ASP A 86 -30.80 10.02 -33.33
CA ASP A 86 -30.35 8.81 -34.01
C ASP A 86 -28.96 8.31 -33.53
N CYS A 87 -28.45 8.85 -32.42
CA CYS A 87 -27.14 8.52 -31.87
C CYS A 87 -27.23 7.67 -30.60
N VAL A 88 -26.13 7.01 -30.26
CA VAL A 88 -25.91 6.49 -28.89
C VAL A 88 -25.34 7.62 -28.04
N PHE A 89 -25.97 7.91 -26.91
CA PHE A 89 -25.52 8.92 -25.96
C PHE A 89 -24.31 8.39 -25.18
N VAL A 90 -23.20 9.11 -25.19
CA VAL A 90 -21.96 8.75 -24.50
C VAL A 90 -21.55 9.92 -23.61
N ALA A 91 -21.21 9.66 -22.34
CA ALA A 91 -20.66 10.69 -21.46
C ALA A 91 -19.69 10.12 -20.41
N HIS A 92 -18.99 11.00 -19.72
CA HIS A 92 -18.06 10.66 -18.65
C HIS A 92 -18.74 10.79 -17.29
N ASN A 93 -19.41 9.73 -16.84
CA ASN A 93 -20.44 9.69 -15.77
C ASN A 93 -21.85 10.02 -16.29
N VAL A 94 -22.33 9.19 -17.22
CA VAL A 94 -23.52 9.41 -18.05
C VAL A 94 -24.82 9.62 -17.26
N LYS A 95 -24.87 9.19 -16.00
CA LYS A 95 -26.05 9.36 -15.16
C LYS A 95 -26.40 10.84 -14.94
N PHE A 96 -25.41 11.72 -14.85
CA PHE A 96 -25.67 13.15 -14.63
C PHE A 96 -26.14 13.82 -15.93
N ASP A 97 -25.29 13.81 -16.96
CA ASP A 97 -25.54 14.52 -18.22
C ASP A 97 -26.80 14.03 -18.92
N ALA A 98 -26.98 12.71 -19.01
CA ALA A 98 -28.13 12.15 -19.73
C ALA A 98 -29.45 12.43 -19.02
N ASN A 99 -29.48 12.49 -17.69
CA ASN A 99 -30.71 12.79 -16.96
C ASN A 99 -31.06 14.27 -17.07
N LEU A 100 -30.07 15.15 -16.90
CA LEU A 100 -30.28 16.59 -16.97
C LEU A 100 -30.74 17.04 -18.37
N LEU A 101 -30.07 16.54 -19.42
CA LEU A 101 -30.45 16.86 -20.80
C LEU A 101 -31.82 16.24 -21.17
N ALA A 102 -32.08 14.99 -20.79
CA ALA A 102 -33.36 14.36 -21.09
C ALA A 102 -34.53 15.07 -20.43
N GLU A 103 -34.36 15.54 -19.18
CA GLU A 103 -35.39 16.31 -18.48
C GLU A 103 -35.62 17.68 -19.13
N SER A 104 -34.55 18.40 -19.47
CA SER A 104 -34.66 19.70 -20.15
C SER A 104 -35.32 19.57 -21.53
N LEU A 105 -34.96 18.54 -22.31
CA LEU A 105 -35.60 18.25 -23.59
C LEU A 105 -37.09 17.86 -23.44
N PHE A 106 -37.42 17.09 -22.40
CA PHE A 106 -38.78 16.65 -22.14
C PHE A 106 -39.73 17.82 -21.88
N PHE A 107 -39.29 18.84 -21.13
CA PHE A 107 -40.09 20.04 -20.90
C PHE A 107 -40.36 20.86 -22.17
N GLU A 108 -39.49 20.75 -23.17
CA GLU A 108 -39.64 21.37 -24.49
C GLU A 108 -40.40 20.48 -25.50
N GLY A 109 -40.88 19.31 -25.07
CA GLY A 109 -41.67 18.38 -25.88
C GLY A 109 -40.86 17.36 -26.68
N TYR A 110 -39.56 17.19 -26.38
CA TYR A 110 -38.68 16.21 -27.02
C TYR A 110 -38.35 15.06 -26.08
N GLU A 111 -38.62 13.82 -26.48
CA GLU A 111 -38.35 12.63 -25.66
C GLU A 111 -37.08 11.91 -26.15
N LEU A 112 -36.05 11.87 -25.29
CA LEU A 112 -34.77 11.25 -25.60
C LEU A 112 -34.75 9.76 -25.21
N LEU A 113 -34.97 8.88 -26.20
CA LEU A 113 -35.00 7.42 -26.04
C LEU A 113 -33.69 6.72 -26.45
N THR A 114 -32.63 7.48 -26.66
CA THR A 114 -31.33 6.98 -27.13
C THR A 114 -30.65 6.09 -26.09
N PRO A 115 -30.00 4.98 -26.50
CA PRO A 115 -29.16 4.18 -25.60
C PRO A 115 -28.05 5.02 -24.97
N ARG A 116 -27.68 4.71 -23.72
CA ARG A 116 -26.70 5.47 -22.93
C ARG A 116 -25.48 4.60 -22.60
N VAL A 117 -24.30 5.18 -22.75
CA VAL A 117 -23.01 4.52 -22.50
C VAL A 117 -22.15 5.36 -21.56
N ASP A 118 -21.62 4.70 -20.54
CA ASP A 118 -20.76 5.32 -19.55
C ASP A 118 -19.28 5.02 -19.81
N THR A 119 -18.49 6.06 -20.09
CA THR A 119 -17.05 5.89 -20.34
C THR A 119 -16.23 5.59 -19.08
N VAL A 120 -16.73 5.94 -17.89
CA VAL A 120 -16.03 5.66 -16.61
C VAL A 120 -16.08 4.16 -16.32
N GLU A 121 -17.23 3.51 -16.50
CA GLU A 121 -17.35 2.07 -16.28
C GLU A 121 -16.59 1.25 -17.33
N LEU A 122 -16.62 1.67 -18.61
CA LEU A 122 -15.78 1.07 -19.64
C LEU A 122 -14.30 1.21 -19.27
N ALA A 123 -13.84 2.41 -18.90
CA ALA A 123 -12.46 2.62 -18.52
C ALA A 123 -12.08 1.76 -17.30
N GLN A 124 -12.95 1.66 -16.29
CA GLN A 124 -12.72 0.81 -15.12
C GLN A 124 -12.55 -0.67 -15.50
N VAL A 125 -13.33 -1.19 -16.43
CA VAL A 125 -13.23 -2.58 -16.88
C VAL A 125 -12.00 -2.82 -17.74
N PHE A 126 -11.72 -1.92 -18.69
CA PHE A 126 -10.74 -2.14 -19.76
C PHE A 126 -9.36 -1.54 -19.51
N TYR A 127 -9.21 -0.70 -18.47
CA TYR A 127 -7.93 -0.19 -17.96
C TYR A 127 -7.80 -0.43 -16.44
N PRO A 128 -7.93 -1.68 -15.96
CA PRO A 128 -8.13 -1.98 -14.53
C PRO A 128 -6.94 -1.62 -13.64
N SER A 129 -5.76 -1.36 -14.22
CA SER A 129 -4.54 -0.99 -13.50
C SER A 129 -4.42 0.49 -13.14
N LEU A 130 -5.37 1.34 -13.54
CA LEU A 130 -5.35 2.77 -13.24
C LEU A 130 -5.87 3.08 -11.83
N GLU A 131 -5.25 4.07 -11.17
CA GLU A 131 -5.63 4.49 -9.82
C GLU A 131 -6.92 5.32 -9.81
N LYS A 132 -7.05 6.24 -10.78
CA LYS A 132 -8.16 7.17 -10.92
C LYS A 132 -8.77 7.04 -12.32
N TYR A 133 -10.02 7.46 -12.44
CA TYR A 133 -10.79 7.42 -13.70
C TYR A 133 -11.51 8.74 -13.94
N SER A 134 -11.01 9.83 -13.39
CA SER A 134 -11.45 11.17 -13.78
C SER A 134 -10.88 11.49 -15.16
N LEU A 135 -11.61 12.27 -15.95
CA LEU A 135 -11.23 12.62 -17.32
C LEU A 135 -9.80 13.18 -17.41
N GLY A 136 -9.43 14.10 -16.50
CA GLY A 136 -8.07 14.66 -16.47
C GLY A 136 -6.99 13.60 -16.24
N HIS A 137 -7.22 12.62 -15.35
CA HIS A 137 -6.24 11.56 -15.10
C HIS A 137 -6.17 10.56 -16.26
N LEU A 138 -7.32 10.19 -16.84
CA LEU A 138 -7.34 9.32 -18.02
C LEU A 138 -6.67 10.00 -19.22
N SER A 139 -6.85 11.31 -19.37
CA SER A 139 -6.23 12.08 -20.44
C SER A 139 -4.71 12.11 -20.30
N GLU A 140 -4.19 12.32 -19.09
CA GLU A 140 -2.75 12.23 -18.82
C GLU A 140 -2.19 10.83 -19.11
N GLN A 141 -2.83 9.78 -18.56
CA GLN A 141 -2.35 8.40 -18.67
C GLN A 141 -2.43 7.83 -20.09
N LEU A 142 -3.45 8.24 -20.86
CA LEU A 142 -3.68 7.77 -22.23
C LEU A 142 -3.17 8.76 -23.29
N GLN A 143 -2.46 9.82 -22.87
CA GLN A 143 -1.91 10.86 -23.73
C GLN A 143 -2.96 11.50 -24.65
N LEU A 144 -4.11 11.84 -24.08
CA LEU A 144 -5.18 12.57 -24.75
C LEU A 144 -4.94 14.07 -24.57
N GLU A 145 -5.00 14.84 -25.66
CA GLU A 145 -4.92 16.29 -25.58
C GLU A 145 -6.15 16.85 -24.85
N LEU A 146 -5.90 17.50 -23.72
CA LEU A 146 -6.87 18.24 -22.92
C LEU A 146 -6.32 19.66 -22.72
N SER A 147 -6.37 20.46 -23.78
CA SER A 147 -6.08 21.91 -23.72
C SER A 147 -7.37 22.64 -23.36
N ASP A 148 -7.30 23.59 -22.41
CA ASP A 148 -8.47 24.31 -21.87
C ASP A 148 -9.51 23.39 -21.21
N ALA A 149 -9.07 22.64 -20.20
CA ALA A 149 -9.97 21.95 -19.26
C ALA A 149 -11.06 22.94 -18.77
N HIS A 150 -12.30 22.47 -18.61
CA HIS A 150 -13.45 23.22 -18.04
C HIS A 150 -14.37 23.99 -19.01
N THR A 151 -14.28 23.75 -20.32
CA THR A 151 -15.41 24.03 -21.22
C THR A 151 -16.07 22.72 -21.61
N ALA A 152 -17.41 22.72 -21.70
CA ALA A 152 -18.17 21.51 -22.04
C ALA A 152 -17.69 20.89 -23.37
N ILE A 153 -17.32 21.71 -24.35
CA ILE A 153 -16.82 21.19 -25.63
C ILE A 153 -15.43 20.53 -25.52
N ALA A 154 -14.55 21.05 -24.67
CA ALA A 154 -13.20 20.51 -24.51
C ALA A 154 -13.27 19.14 -23.81
N ASP A 155 -14.11 19.05 -22.78
CA ASP A 155 -14.33 17.81 -22.03
C ASP A 155 -15.10 16.79 -22.89
N ALA A 156 -16.08 17.21 -23.70
CA ALA A 156 -16.72 16.34 -24.70
C ALA A 156 -15.73 15.81 -25.75
N LYS A 157 -14.82 16.66 -26.27
CA LYS A 157 -13.77 16.24 -27.23
C LYS A 157 -12.78 15.27 -26.60
N ALA A 158 -12.34 15.51 -25.37
CA ALA A 158 -11.45 14.60 -24.67
C ALA A 158 -12.14 13.27 -24.36
N THR A 159 -13.41 13.31 -23.94
CA THR A 159 -14.25 12.12 -23.74
C THR A 159 -14.45 11.35 -25.05
N ALA A 160 -14.57 12.05 -26.18
CA ALA A 160 -14.66 11.42 -27.50
C ALA A 160 -13.37 10.67 -27.87
N LYS A 161 -12.21 11.31 -27.68
CA LYS A 161 -10.90 10.66 -27.87
C LYS A 161 -10.72 9.46 -26.93
N LEU A 162 -11.12 9.58 -25.66
CA LEU A 162 -11.14 8.49 -24.68
C LEU A 162 -12.03 7.34 -25.16
N PHE A 163 -13.24 7.65 -25.61
CA PHE A 163 -14.19 6.64 -26.07
C PHE A 163 -13.67 5.89 -27.30
N ILE A 164 -13.06 6.57 -28.27
CA ILE A 164 -12.39 5.93 -29.41
C ILE A 164 -11.28 4.98 -28.94
N LYS A 165 -10.44 5.40 -27.98
CA LYS A 165 -9.41 4.54 -27.39
C LYS A 165 -10.00 3.32 -26.67
N LEU A 166 -11.16 3.48 -26.01
CA LEU A 166 -11.88 2.37 -25.39
C LEU A 166 -12.39 1.40 -26.45
N LEU A 167 -13.03 1.88 -27.52
CA LEU A 167 -13.48 1.04 -28.64
C LEU A 167 -12.31 0.21 -29.20
N GLN A 168 -11.20 0.87 -29.52
CA GLN A 168 -9.99 0.20 -30.01
C GLN A 168 -9.43 -0.82 -29.03
N LYS A 169 -9.42 -0.51 -27.73
CA LYS A 169 -8.95 -1.44 -26.69
C LYS A 169 -9.82 -2.69 -26.62
N ILE A 170 -11.14 -2.52 -26.63
CA ILE A 170 -12.12 -3.61 -26.53
C ILE A 170 -12.08 -4.47 -27.80
N GLU A 171 -12.01 -3.86 -28.99
CA GLU A 171 -11.93 -4.58 -30.27
C GLU A 171 -10.63 -5.40 -30.42
N ASN A 172 -9.56 -5.00 -29.74
CA ASN A 172 -8.29 -5.73 -29.72
C ASN A 172 -8.27 -6.92 -28.74
N LEU A 173 -9.28 -7.06 -27.87
CA LEU A 173 -9.40 -8.22 -27.01
C LEU A 173 -9.86 -9.44 -27.82
N PRO A 174 -9.36 -10.64 -27.48
CA PRO A 174 -9.77 -11.86 -28.14
C PRO A 174 -11.21 -12.21 -27.79
N ARG A 175 -11.86 -12.92 -28.71
CA ARG A 175 -13.25 -13.36 -28.61
C ARG A 175 -13.57 -14.02 -27.27
N GLU A 176 -12.70 -14.91 -26.79
CA GLU A 176 -12.90 -15.66 -25.55
C GLU A 176 -12.92 -14.76 -24.31
N THR A 177 -12.06 -13.74 -24.26
CA THR A 177 -12.08 -12.74 -23.18
C THR A 177 -13.35 -11.92 -23.24
N LEU A 178 -13.79 -11.50 -24.43
CA LEU A 178 -15.02 -10.73 -24.59
C LEU A 178 -16.26 -11.55 -24.24
N GLU A 179 -16.31 -12.84 -24.59
CA GLU A 179 -17.39 -13.76 -24.19
C GLU A 179 -17.45 -13.90 -22.66
N ALA A 180 -16.30 -14.07 -22.00
CA ALA A 180 -16.24 -14.16 -20.54
C ALA A 180 -16.66 -12.85 -19.85
N VAL A 181 -16.22 -11.70 -20.37
CA VAL A 181 -16.62 -10.38 -19.87
C VAL A 181 -18.13 -10.15 -20.06
N LEU A 182 -18.70 -10.56 -21.20
CA LEU A 182 -20.12 -10.38 -21.52
C LEU A 182 -21.06 -11.12 -20.55
N CYS A 183 -20.62 -12.22 -19.93
CA CYS A 183 -21.40 -12.91 -18.90
C CYS A 183 -21.76 -12.03 -17.69
N TYR A 184 -20.98 -10.97 -17.43
CA TYR A 184 -21.13 -10.09 -16.27
C TYR A 184 -21.50 -8.65 -16.63
N SER A 185 -21.52 -8.31 -17.93
CA SER A 185 -21.71 -6.94 -18.40
C SER A 185 -23.10 -6.36 -18.17
N GLY A 186 -24.11 -7.21 -17.91
CA GLY A 186 -25.46 -6.74 -17.54
C GLY A 186 -25.49 -5.97 -16.22
N SER A 187 -24.39 -6.01 -15.47
CA SER A 187 -24.17 -5.18 -14.28
C SER A 187 -23.63 -3.78 -14.60
N LEU A 188 -23.36 -3.41 -15.86
CA LEU A 188 -22.89 -2.07 -16.22
C LEU A 188 -24.04 -1.04 -16.24
N LEU A 189 -23.70 0.26 -16.24
CA LEU A 189 -24.68 1.34 -16.26
C LEU A 189 -25.38 1.36 -17.62
N PHE A 190 -26.72 1.42 -17.60
CA PHE A 190 -27.54 1.59 -18.81
C PHE A 190 -27.19 0.55 -19.89
N GLU A 191 -27.11 0.96 -21.16
CA GLU A 191 -26.80 0.11 -22.30
C GLU A 191 -25.30 0.00 -22.59
N THR A 192 -24.42 0.28 -21.61
CA THR A 192 -22.95 0.22 -21.77
C THR A 192 -22.46 -1.14 -22.29
N GLU A 193 -23.13 -2.24 -21.90
CA GLU A 193 -22.86 -3.59 -22.41
C GLU A 193 -22.91 -3.70 -23.94
N MET A 194 -23.71 -2.86 -24.62
CA MET A 194 -23.85 -2.87 -26.07
C MET A 194 -22.51 -2.72 -26.79
N ILE A 195 -21.58 -1.94 -26.24
CA ILE A 195 -20.24 -1.75 -26.80
C ILE A 195 -19.46 -3.06 -26.82
N ILE A 196 -19.59 -3.86 -25.76
CA ILE A 196 -18.92 -5.16 -25.63
C ILE A 196 -19.52 -6.17 -26.61
N ARG A 197 -20.85 -6.18 -26.75
CA ARG A 197 -21.56 -7.03 -27.75
C ARG A 197 -21.15 -6.70 -29.17
N GLU A 198 -21.04 -5.41 -29.48
CA GLU A 198 -20.62 -4.96 -30.81
C GLU A 198 -19.18 -5.38 -31.10
N ALA A 199 -18.25 -5.16 -30.16
CA ALA A 199 -16.86 -5.60 -30.30
C ALA A 199 -16.76 -7.12 -30.45
N LEU A 200 -17.54 -7.90 -29.69
CA LEU A 200 -17.58 -9.36 -29.79
C LEU A 200 -17.94 -9.83 -31.21
N SER A 201 -18.87 -9.16 -31.89
CA SER A 201 -19.26 -9.51 -33.26
C SER A 201 -18.13 -9.34 -34.28
N LYS A 202 -17.18 -8.44 -34.01
CA LYS A 202 -16.01 -8.14 -34.86
C LYS A 202 -14.72 -8.84 -34.38
N SER A 203 -14.76 -9.48 -33.21
CA SER A 203 -13.59 -10.01 -32.52
C SER A 203 -12.97 -11.24 -33.21
N LYS A 204 -11.67 -11.41 -32.99
CA LYS A 204 -10.89 -12.56 -33.49
C LYS A 204 -10.58 -13.51 -32.33
N PRO A 205 -10.44 -14.83 -32.59
CA PRO A 205 -10.01 -15.77 -31.56
C PRO A 205 -8.61 -15.43 -31.04
N TYR A 206 -8.29 -15.87 -29.81
CA TYR A 206 -6.97 -15.65 -29.22
C TYR A 206 -5.84 -16.28 -30.04
N ASN A 207 -4.62 -15.72 -29.90
CA ASN A 207 -3.42 -16.29 -30.51
C ASN A 207 -2.78 -17.34 -29.58
N PRO A 208 -2.80 -18.64 -29.93
CA PRO A 208 -2.27 -19.72 -29.10
C PRO A 208 -0.73 -19.74 -29.01
N GLN A 209 -0.01 -18.98 -29.84
CA GLN A 209 1.43 -18.78 -29.68
C GLN A 209 1.76 -17.79 -28.56
N LYS A 210 0.84 -16.85 -28.28
CA LYS A 210 1.05 -15.77 -27.30
C LYS A 210 0.29 -15.97 -26.00
N HIS A 211 -0.82 -16.71 -26.03
CA HIS A 211 -1.67 -16.93 -24.86
C HIS A 211 -2.06 -18.40 -24.72
N ILE A 212 -2.54 -18.76 -23.54
CA ILE A 212 -3.16 -20.04 -23.24
C ILE A 212 -4.56 -19.79 -22.66
N ASN A 213 -5.50 -20.66 -23.00
CA ASN A 213 -6.85 -20.65 -22.44
C ASN A 213 -6.99 -21.78 -21.40
N LEU A 214 -7.41 -21.42 -20.19
CA LEU A 214 -7.70 -22.33 -19.09
C LEU A 214 -9.12 -22.04 -18.59
N ASN A 215 -10.09 -22.87 -19.01
CA ASN A 215 -11.51 -22.72 -18.65
C ASN A 215 -12.11 -21.32 -18.86
N GLY A 216 -11.72 -20.65 -19.95
CA GLY A 216 -12.21 -19.30 -20.29
C GLY A 216 -11.33 -18.17 -19.75
N ILE A 217 -10.33 -18.47 -18.92
CA ILE A 217 -9.31 -17.52 -18.49
C ILE A 217 -8.14 -17.57 -19.48
N LEU A 218 -7.87 -16.45 -20.14
CA LEU A 218 -6.72 -16.31 -21.02
C LEU A 218 -5.53 -15.75 -20.25
N LEU A 219 -4.39 -16.45 -20.31
CA LEU A 219 -3.13 -16.03 -19.70
C LEU A 219 -2.05 -15.85 -20.77
N LYS A 220 -1.18 -14.87 -20.56
CA LYS A 220 -0.03 -14.62 -21.44
C LYS A 220 1.04 -15.70 -21.27
N LYS A 221 1.61 -16.17 -22.38
CA LYS A 221 2.76 -17.08 -22.37
C LYS A 221 4.04 -16.30 -22.12
N GLU A 222 4.96 -16.91 -21.38
CA GLU A 222 6.28 -16.33 -21.11
C GLU A 222 7.10 -16.18 -22.39
N LYS A 223 7.81 -15.06 -22.50
CA LYS A 223 8.79 -14.84 -23.57
C LYS A 223 10.09 -15.56 -23.23
N PRO A 224 10.82 -16.09 -24.23
CA PRO A 224 12.14 -16.65 -23.98
C PRO A 224 13.10 -15.58 -23.45
N ALA A 225 13.93 -15.95 -22.49
CA ALA A 225 14.95 -15.06 -21.93
C ALA A 225 15.98 -14.67 -23.01
N LEU A 226 16.35 -13.40 -23.03
CA LEU A 226 17.43 -12.90 -23.87
C LEU A 226 18.78 -13.35 -23.31
N LYS A 227 19.80 -13.44 -24.17
CA LYS A 227 21.17 -13.72 -23.73
C LYS A 227 21.70 -12.53 -22.91
N PRO A 228 22.22 -12.75 -21.69
CA PRO A 228 22.82 -11.69 -20.87
C PRO A 228 24.00 -11.02 -21.58
N ARG A 229 24.08 -9.70 -21.46
CA ARG A 229 25.24 -8.90 -21.87
C ARG A 229 26.24 -8.80 -20.71
N GLN A 230 27.51 -8.63 -21.04
CA GLN A 230 28.55 -8.52 -20.04
C GLN A 230 28.58 -7.11 -19.43
N MET A 231 28.54 -7.03 -18.10
CA MET A 231 28.81 -5.80 -17.35
C MET A 231 30.32 -5.57 -17.24
N SER A 232 30.72 -4.30 -17.19
CA SER A 232 32.09 -3.92 -16.83
C SER A 232 32.30 -4.10 -15.33
N THR A 233 33.52 -4.41 -14.90
CA THR A 233 33.89 -4.29 -13.47
C THR A 233 34.09 -2.83 -13.06
N ASP A 234 34.28 -1.92 -14.01
CA ASP A 234 34.34 -0.49 -13.75
C ASP A 234 32.92 0.08 -13.59
N PHE A 235 32.65 0.60 -12.39
CA PHE A 235 31.39 1.24 -12.04
C PHE A 235 31.02 2.40 -12.98
N ALA A 236 32.00 3.25 -13.35
CA ALA A 236 31.80 4.43 -14.20
C ALA A 236 31.30 4.06 -15.61
N ILE A 237 31.77 2.92 -16.13
CA ILE A 237 31.33 2.42 -17.44
C ILE A 237 29.87 1.97 -17.35
N ASN A 238 29.49 1.27 -16.29
CA ASN A 238 28.11 0.78 -16.14
C ASN A 238 27.12 1.93 -15.89
N THR A 239 27.49 2.96 -15.14
CA THR A 239 26.64 4.15 -14.94
C THR A 239 26.46 4.94 -16.23
N ALA A 240 27.53 5.12 -17.01
CA ALA A 240 27.46 5.75 -18.33
C ALA A 240 26.53 4.98 -19.29
N LEU A 241 26.60 3.65 -19.29
CA LEU A 241 25.70 2.79 -20.07
C LEU A 241 24.22 2.91 -19.65
N LEU A 242 23.95 3.30 -18.41
CA LEU A 242 22.62 3.55 -17.87
C LEU A 242 22.21 5.03 -17.94
N SER A 243 23.03 5.90 -18.54
CA SER A 243 22.81 7.36 -18.61
C SER A 243 22.64 8.02 -17.23
N LEU A 244 23.44 7.58 -16.25
CA LEU A 244 23.42 8.10 -14.87
C LEU A 244 24.59 9.07 -14.63
N ASP A 245 24.34 10.12 -13.86
CA ASP A 245 25.38 11.08 -13.44
C ASP A 245 26.25 10.51 -12.31
N GLU A 246 27.56 10.79 -12.35
CA GLU A 246 28.49 10.42 -11.29
C GLU A 246 28.38 11.34 -10.07
N ARG A 247 28.50 10.74 -8.87
CA ARG A 247 28.50 11.46 -7.58
C ARG A 247 29.68 11.01 -6.72
N ALA A 248 30.41 11.97 -6.14
CA ALA A 248 31.61 11.67 -5.34
C ALA A 248 31.32 10.77 -4.11
N SER A 249 30.23 11.02 -3.40
CA SER A 249 29.80 10.21 -2.25
C SER A 249 29.39 8.78 -2.66
N GLN A 250 28.89 8.61 -3.88
CA GLN A 250 28.54 7.30 -4.43
C GLN A 250 29.80 6.46 -4.71
N LYS A 251 30.89 7.10 -5.15
CA LYS A 251 32.16 6.39 -5.40
C LYS A 251 32.75 5.78 -4.13
N ALA A 252 32.73 6.52 -3.02
CA ALA A 252 33.15 5.99 -1.71
C ALA A 252 32.28 4.81 -1.26
N PHE A 253 30.96 4.91 -1.46
CA PHE A 253 30.03 3.82 -1.17
C PHE A 253 30.35 2.55 -1.98
N VAL A 254 30.57 2.70 -3.30
CA VAL A 254 30.92 1.60 -4.20
C VAL A 254 32.20 0.91 -3.75
N GLN A 255 33.23 1.67 -3.38
CA GLN A 255 34.48 1.12 -2.89
C GLN A 255 34.28 0.24 -1.65
N PHE A 256 33.46 0.65 -0.67
CA PHE A 256 33.15 -0.18 0.49
C PHE A 256 32.41 -1.48 0.13
N VAL A 257 31.54 -1.43 -0.89
CA VAL A 257 30.86 -2.63 -1.38
C VAL A 257 31.86 -3.60 -2.02
N GLU A 258 32.76 -3.09 -2.87
CA GLU A 258 33.79 -3.87 -3.55
C GLU A 258 34.80 -4.49 -2.59
N GLU A 259 35.34 -3.71 -1.64
CA GLU A 259 36.24 -4.22 -0.59
C GLU A 259 35.57 -5.29 0.28
N GLY A 260 34.25 -5.18 0.47
CA GLY A 260 33.46 -6.18 1.17
C GLY A 260 33.43 -7.54 0.47
N LEU A 261 33.54 -7.60 -0.85
CA LEU A 261 33.45 -8.88 -1.59
C LEU A 261 34.58 -9.84 -1.24
N ASP A 262 35.74 -9.31 -0.89
CA ASP A 262 36.94 -10.09 -0.52
C ASP A 262 36.93 -10.53 0.95
N GLN A 263 35.98 -10.06 1.75
CA GLN A 263 35.89 -10.32 3.19
C GLN A 263 34.77 -11.30 3.53
N SER A 264 35.05 -12.31 4.35
CA SER A 264 34.05 -13.27 4.83
C SER A 264 33.10 -12.69 5.89
N GLU A 265 33.51 -11.66 6.60
CA GLU A 265 32.70 -11.04 7.66
C GLU A 265 31.55 -10.21 7.07
N PRO A 266 30.41 -10.06 7.75
CA PRO A 266 29.33 -9.17 7.31
C PRO A 266 29.81 -7.72 7.20
N SER A 267 29.38 -7.01 6.16
CA SER A 267 29.68 -5.60 5.95
C SER A 267 28.50 -4.72 6.35
N PHE A 268 28.70 -3.85 7.33
CA PHE A 268 27.74 -2.84 7.75
C PHE A 268 28.19 -1.46 7.24
N ILE A 269 27.40 -0.89 6.33
CA ILE A 269 27.72 0.37 5.63
C ILE A 269 26.70 1.44 6.03
N GLN A 270 27.17 2.50 6.69
CA GLN A 270 26.36 3.66 7.02
C GLN A 270 26.33 4.63 5.84
N ALA A 271 25.14 4.87 5.29
CA ALA A 271 24.94 5.77 4.16
C ALA A 271 23.63 6.57 4.28
N GLN A 272 23.66 7.86 3.93
CA GLN A 272 22.48 8.71 3.89
C GLN A 272 21.62 8.46 2.64
N ALA A 273 20.35 8.87 2.70
CA ALA A 273 19.48 8.91 1.52
C ALA A 273 20.06 9.83 0.43
N GLY A 274 19.69 9.60 -0.83
CA GLY A 274 20.10 10.45 -1.96
C GLY A 274 21.48 10.16 -2.56
N ILE A 275 22.35 9.41 -1.87
CA ILE A 275 23.70 9.04 -2.39
C ILE A 275 23.63 8.15 -3.64
N GLY A 276 22.48 7.54 -3.94
CA GLY A 276 22.35 6.55 -5.03
C GLY A 276 22.78 5.16 -4.59
N LYS A 277 22.43 4.77 -3.35
CA LYS A 277 22.77 3.49 -2.71
C LYS A 277 22.40 2.29 -3.59
N THR A 278 21.20 2.30 -4.17
CA THR A 278 20.66 1.21 -4.99
C THR A 278 21.61 0.79 -6.11
N TYR A 279 21.99 1.73 -6.98
CA TYR A 279 23.00 1.45 -8.01
C TYR A 279 24.38 1.15 -7.42
N GLY A 280 24.73 1.83 -6.31
CA GLY A 280 26.01 1.67 -5.64
C GLY A 280 26.29 0.25 -5.12
N TYR A 281 25.27 -0.50 -4.68
CA TYR A 281 25.45 -1.92 -4.35
C TYR A 281 25.08 -2.85 -5.53
N LEU A 282 24.08 -2.52 -6.36
CA LEU A 282 23.66 -3.44 -7.43
C LEU A 282 24.74 -3.63 -8.49
N LEU A 283 25.31 -2.53 -9.02
CA LEU A 283 26.24 -2.62 -10.14
C LEU A 283 27.52 -3.41 -9.82
N PRO A 284 28.27 -3.13 -8.73
CA PRO A 284 29.48 -3.90 -8.42
C PRO A 284 29.17 -5.37 -8.11
N LEU A 285 28.10 -5.66 -7.34
CA LEU A 285 27.73 -7.04 -7.01
C LEU A 285 27.30 -7.85 -8.25
N LEU A 286 26.66 -7.19 -9.22
CA LEU A 286 26.25 -7.83 -10.47
C LEU A 286 27.42 -7.98 -11.47
N ALA A 287 28.41 -7.08 -11.42
CA ALA A 287 29.59 -7.13 -12.28
C ALA A 287 30.61 -8.20 -11.86
N HIS A 288 30.88 -8.35 -10.56
CA HIS A 288 32.01 -9.17 -10.08
C HIS A 288 31.81 -10.69 -10.17
N ASN A 289 30.59 -11.21 -9.97
CA ASN A 289 30.37 -12.67 -9.94
C ASN A 289 29.17 -13.16 -10.75
N LYS A 290 29.41 -13.56 -12.00
CA LYS A 290 28.37 -13.96 -12.98
C LYS A 290 27.48 -15.14 -12.56
N GLN A 291 27.93 -15.99 -11.62
CA GLN A 291 27.21 -17.21 -11.25
C GLN A 291 26.44 -17.10 -9.93
N THR A 292 26.71 -16.08 -9.12
CA THR A 292 26.10 -15.94 -7.81
C THR A 292 24.76 -15.22 -7.92
N GLN A 293 23.73 -15.68 -7.21
CA GLN A 293 22.49 -14.90 -7.08
C GLN A 293 22.66 -13.79 -6.03
N VAL A 294 22.23 -12.57 -6.36
CA VAL A 294 22.14 -11.44 -5.42
C VAL A 294 20.71 -11.29 -4.97
N VAL A 295 20.47 -11.28 -3.66
CA VAL A 295 19.15 -11.08 -3.06
C VAL A 295 19.15 -9.76 -2.31
N VAL A 296 18.30 -8.83 -2.72
CA VAL A 296 18.11 -7.55 -2.06
C VAL A 296 16.77 -7.57 -1.33
N SER A 297 16.84 -7.29 -0.04
CA SER A 297 15.69 -7.18 0.84
C SER A 297 15.54 -5.72 1.25
N VAL A 298 14.37 -5.13 1.00
CA VAL A 298 14.04 -3.73 1.30
C VAL A 298 12.91 -3.63 2.33
N PRO A 299 12.73 -2.50 3.03
CA PRO A 299 11.78 -2.45 4.13
C PRO A 299 10.30 -2.55 3.76
N THR A 300 9.89 -2.07 2.58
CA THR A 300 8.47 -1.98 2.22
C THR A 300 8.20 -2.43 0.80
N LYS A 301 6.98 -2.91 0.54
CA LYS A 301 6.53 -3.25 -0.82
C LYS A 301 6.53 -2.05 -1.76
N ILE A 302 6.24 -0.85 -1.24
CA ILE A 302 6.27 0.39 -2.04
C ILE A 302 7.70 0.66 -2.54
N LEU A 303 8.70 0.58 -1.66
CA LEU A 303 10.09 0.79 -2.07
C LEU A 303 10.56 -0.34 -3.00
N GLN A 304 10.14 -1.57 -2.74
CA GLN A 304 10.38 -2.71 -3.64
C GLN A 304 9.84 -2.41 -5.05
N ASP A 305 8.59 -1.97 -5.18
CA ASP A 305 7.96 -1.67 -6.46
C ASP A 305 8.64 -0.47 -7.16
N GLN A 306 9.08 0.54 -6.40
CA GLN A 306 9.83 1.68 -6.94
C GLN A 306 11.20 1.26 -7.52
N ILE A 307 11.97 0.48 -6.76
CA ILE A 307 13.27 -0.02 -7.20
C ILE A 307 13.12 -0.93 -8.43
N VAL A 308 12.05 -1.72 -8.46
CA VAL A 308 11.76 -2.60 -9.59
C VAL A 308 11.40 -1.81 -10.85
N ALA A 309 10.50 -0.83 -10.74
CA ALA A 309 10.03 -0.03 -11.86
C ALA A 309 11.13 0.84 -12.48
N ASN A 310 12.11 1.28 -11.68
CA ASN A 310 13.17 2.17 -12.14
C ASN A 310 14.49 1.42 -12.32
N GLU A 311 15.25 1.20 -11.24
CA GLU A 311 16.63 0.73 -11.30
C GLU A 311 16.76 -0.68 -11.87
N VAL A 312 15.91 -1.62 -11.43
CA VAL A 312 15.99 -3.02 -11.87
C VAL A 312 15.56 -3.15 -13.32
N THR A 313 14.54 -2.39 -13.75
CA THR A 313 14.08 -2.38 -15.14
C THR A 313 15.19 -1.84 -16.04
N ALA A 314 15.83 -0.72 -15.68
CA ALA A 314 16.95 -0.16 -16.43
C ALA A 314 18.13 -1.16 -16.55
N ILE A 315 18.49 -1.82 -15.45
CA ILE A 315 19.55 -2.86 -15.45
C ILE A 315 19.16 -4.06 -16.32
N SER A 316 17.93 -4.55 -16.19
CA SER A 316 17.40 -5.69 -16.93
C SER A 316 17.39 -5.42 -18.43
N GLU A 317 16.91 -4.25 -18.87
CA GLU A 317 16.84 -3.89 -20.29
C GLU A 317 18.22 -3.63 -20.89
N GLN A 318 19.10 -2.94 -20.16
CA GLN A 318 20.42 -2.59 -20.68
C GLN A 318 21.35 -3.81 -20.77
N PHE A 319 21.30 -4.69 -19.77
CA PHE A 319 22.23 -5.83 -19.65
C PHE A 319 21.59 -7.19 -19.92
N HIS A 320 20.29 -7.26 -20.20
CA HIS A 320 19.52 -8.50 -20.36
C HIS A 320 19.72 -9.48 -19.18
N LEU A 321 19.83 -8.93 -17.97
CA LEU A 321 19.99 -9.74 -16.76
C LEU A 321 18.65 -10.33 -16.33
N ASP A 322 18.68 -11.57 -15.84
CA ASP A 322 17.49 -12.19 -15.27
C ASP A 322 17.22 -11.62 -13.88
N CYS A 323 16.41 -10.56 -13.86
CA CYS A 323 15.94 -9.90 -12.65
C CYS A 323 14.52 -10.35 -12.31
N HIS A 324 14.24 -10.53 -11.03
CA HIS A 324 12.91 -10.92 -10.56
C HIS A 324 12.55 -10.24 -9.23
N SER A 325 11.26 -10.02 -9.02
CA SER A 325 10.70 -9.46 -7.79
C SER A 325 9.66 -10.41 -7.22
N ILE A 326 9.71 -10.69 -5.92
CA ILE A 326 8.76 -11.60 -5.26
C ILE A 326 8.16 -10.98 -4.00
N LYS A 327 6.87 -11.25 -3.81
CA LYS A 327 6.04 -10.82 -2.67
C LYS A 327 5.41 -12.05 -1.99
N GLY A 328 4.72 -11.83 -0.87
CA GLY A 328 3.98 -12.90 -0.18
C GLY A 328 2.83 -13.47 -1.03
N PRO A 329 2.39 -14.73 -0.77
CA PRO A 329 1.33 -15.38 -1.53
C PRO A 329 0.06 -14.53 -1.64
N GLY A 330 -0.39 -13.92 -0.54
CA GLY A 330 -1.61 -13.10 -0.53
C GLY A 330 -1.58 -11.82 -1.38
N ASN A 331 -0.49 -11.53 -2.10
CA ASN A 331 -0.46 -10.47 -3.12
C ASN A 331 -0.83 -10.99 -4.51
N TYR A 332 -0.79 -12.31 -4.73
CA TYR A 332 -1.09 -12.93 -6.00
C TYR A 332 -2.54 -13.41 -6.04
N ILE A 333 -3.13 -13.44 -7.22
CA ILE A 333 -4.43 -14.09 -7.44
C ILE A 333 -4.27 -15.61 -7.40
N LYS A 334 -5.23 -16.31 -6.78
CA LYS A 334 -5.36 -17.78 -6.89
C LYS A 334 -6.39 -18.09 -7.96
N LEU A 335 -5.93 -18.70 -9.05
CA LEU A 335 -6.76 -18.94 -10.23
C LEU A 335 -7.93 -19.90 -9.94
N ASP A 336 -7.75 -20.90 -9.07
CA ASP A 336 -8.82 -21.79 -8.63
C ASP A 336 -9.97 -21.02 -7.96
N LEU A 337 -9.65 -20.18 -6.95
CA LEU A 337 -10.65 -19.39 -6.23
C LEU A 337 -11.32 -18.35 -7.13
N PHE A 338 -10.57 -17.77 -8.07
CA PHE A 338 -11.16 -16.87 -9.05
C PHE A 338 -12.11 -17.62 -10.00
N GLN A 339 -11.75 -18.81 -10.47
CA GLN A 339 -12.62 -19.65 -11.30
C GLN A 339 -13.91 -20.04 -10.55
N GLU A 340 -13.81 -20.40 -9.27
CA GLU A 340 -14.98 -20.66 -8.42
C GLU A 340 -15.87 -19.42 -8.31
N SER A 341 -15.28 -18.25 -8.11
CA SER A 341 -16.00 -16.98 -8.10
C SER A 341 -16.72 -16.70 -9.43
N LEU A 342 -16.11 -17.00 -10.58
CA LEU A 342 -16.75 -16.84 -11.89
C LEU A 342 -18.01 -17.72 -12.03
N ASN A 343 -18.00 -18.91 -11.44
CA ASN A 343 -19.15 -19.83 -11.46
C ASN A 343 -20.28 -19.43 -10.51
N GLN A 344 -20.01 -18.57 -9.52
CA GLN A 344 -21.01 -18.05 -8.60
C GLN A 344 -21.84 -16.94 -9.25
N LYS A 345 -23.16 -17.02 -9.10
CA LYS A 345 -24.08 -15.93 -9.47
C LYS A 345 -24.10 -14.91 -8.34
N ASP A 346 -23.64 -13.70 -8.63
CA ASP A 346 -23.66 -12.58 -7.70
C ASP A 346 -24.62 -11.50 -8.20
N ASP A 347 -25.56 -11.09 -7.34
CA ASP A 347 -26.41 -9.92 -7.61
C ASP A 347 -25.66 -8.59 -7.37
N ASN A 348 -24.49 -8.66 -6.72
CA ASN A 348 -23.67 -7.49 -6.45
C ASN A 348 -22.94 -7.03 -7.72
N ARG A 349 -23.48 -5.98 -8.33
CA ARG A 349 -22.91 -5.27 -9.47
C ARG A 349 -21.41 -4.97 -9.35
N LEU A 350 -20.92 -4.60 -8.16
CA LEU A 350 -19.52 -4.26 -7.97
C LEU A 350 -18.61 -5.49 -8.11
N ILE A 351 -19.06 -6.66 -7.61
CA ILE A 351 -18.35 -7.93 -7.77
C ILE A 351 -18.26 -8.31 -9.25
N ASN A 352 -19.38 -8.23 -9.98
CA ASN A 352 -19.42 -8.54 -11.41
C ASN A 352 -18.50 -7.63 -12.24
N ARG A 353 -18.39 -6.35 -11.87
CA ARG A 353 -17.41 -5.44 -12.46
C ARG A 353 -15.97 -5.87 -12.19
N TYR A 354 -15.64 -6.28 -10.97
CA TYR A 354 -14.30 -6.80 -10.66
C TYR A 354 -13.99 -8.11 -11.37
N LYS A 355 -14.97 -9.00 -11.57
CA LYS A 355 -14.81 -10.20 -12.42
C LYS A 355 -14.40 -9.80 -13.84
N MET A 356 -15.09 -8.83 -14.45
CA MET A 356 -14.72 -8.31 -15.78
C MET A 356 -13.33 -7.68 -15.78
N GLN A 357 -12.99 -6.86 -14.79
CA GLN A 357 -11.68 -6.25 -14.65
C GLN A 357 -10.56 -7.29 -14.58
N LEU A 358 -10.75 -8.33 -13.76
CA LEU A 358 -9.76 -9.40 -13.58
C LEU A 358 -9.61 -10.24 -14.84
N LEU A 359 -10.69 -10.50 -15.60
CA LEU A 359 -10.61 -11.19 -16.89
C LEU A 359 -9.79 -10.41 -17.92
N VAL A 360 -10.00 -9.09 -18.02
CA VAL A 360 -9.20 -8.22 -18.90
C VAL A 360 -7.76 -8.14 -18.41
N TRP A 361 -7.56 -7.98 -17.10
CA TRP A 361 -6.23 -7.90 -16.50
C TRP A 361 -5.42 -9.20 -16.66
N LEU A 362 -6.03 -10.37 -16.46
CA LEU A 362 -5.37 -11.68 -16.61
C LEU A 362 -4.87 -11.94 -18.03
N PHE A 363 -5.57 -11.39 -19.04
CA PHE A 363 -5.13 -11.41 -20.42
C PHE A 363 -3.84 -10.60 -20.64
N GLU A 364 -3.59 -9.56 -19.84
CA GLU A 364 -2.51 -8.59 -20.05
C GLU A 364 -1.31 -8.79 -19.12
N THR A 365 -1.57 -9.12 -17.87
CA THR A 365 -0.57 -9.27 -16.82
C THR A 365 0.39 -10.43 -17.11
N SER A 366 1.60 -10.32 -16.58
CA SER A 366 2.61 -11.38 -16.59
C SER A 366 3.02 -11.78 -15.17
N THR A 367 2.48 -11.13 -14.15
CA THR A 367 2.91 -11.27 -12.75
C THR A 367 1.83 -11.91 -11.89
N GLY A 368 0.54 -11.69 -12.21
CA GLY A 368 -0.57 -12.08 -11.35
C GLY A 368 -0.63 -11.33 -10.02
N ASP A 369 0.10 -10.22 -9.88
CA ASP A 369 0.13 -9.39 -8.67
C ASP A 369 -1.12 -8.50 -8.58
N LEU A 370 -1.96 -8.75 -7.58
CA LEU A 370 -3.18 -7.98 -7.32
C LEU A 370 -2.88 -6.51 -6.96
N ASP A 371 -1.65 -6.14 -6.57
CA ASP A 371 -1.25 -4.72 -6.40
C ASP A 371 -1.27 -3.95 -7.74
N GLU A 372 -1.30 -4.63 -8.89
CA GLU A 372 -1.53 -3.99 -10.20
C GLU A 372 -2.95 -3.41 -10.29
N ILE A 373 -3.93 -4.00 -9.60
CA ILE A 373 -5.31 -3.51 -9.52
C ILE A 373 -5.42 -2.41 -8.46
N LYS A 374 -5.17 -1.16 -8.85
CA LYS A 374 -5.09 -0.02 -7.92
C LYS A 374 -6.40 0.29 -7.19
N GLN A 375 -7.55 -0.17 -7.70
CA GLN A 375 -8.86 0.03 -7.06
C GLN A 375 -9.28 -1.07 -6.08
N LYS A 376 -8.48 -2.11 -5.87
CA LYS A 376 -8.87 -3.28 -5.05
C LYS A 376 -9.38 -2.96 -3.65
N GLN A 377 -8.89 -1.87 -3.05
CA GLN A 377 -9.26 -1.43 -1.71
C GLN A 377 -10.73 -0.98 -1.59
N ARG A 378 -11.39 -0.64 -2.70
CA ARG A 378 -12.82 -0.28 -2.70
C ARG A 378 -13.72 -1.46 -2.33
N PHE A 379 -13.25 -2.70 -2.48
CA PHE A 379 -13.95 -3.88 -2.01
C PHE A 379 -12.99 -4.99 -1.57
N ALA A 380 -12.24 -4.72 -0.50
CA ALA A 380 -11.21 -5.62 0.04
C ALA A 380 -11.72 -7.04 0.28
N ALA A 381 -12.97 -7.20 0.76
CA ALA A 381 -13.56 -8.52 1.05
C ALA A 381 -13.56 -9.47 -0.16
N TYR A 382 -13.79 -8.97 -1.38
CA TYR A 382 -13.75 -9.80 -2.59
C TYR A 382 -12.32 -10.23 -2.93
N PHE A 383 -11.37 -9.30 -2.85
CA PHE A 383 -9.96 -9.60 -3.13
C PHE A 383 -9.35 -10.53 -2.07
N ASP A 384 -9.80 -10.43 -0.81
CA ASP A 384 -9.42 -11.35 0.25
C ASP A 384 -9.90 -12.78 0.00
N HIS A 385 -11.01 -12.95 -0.73
CA HIS A 385 -11.53 -14.26 -1.10
C HIS A 385 -10.74 -14.92 -2.24
N ILE A 386 -10.18 -14.15 -3.18
CA ILE A 386 -9.49 -14.68 -4.37
C ILE A 386 -7.96 -14.64 -4.28
N LYS A 387 -7.38 -14.11 -3.19
CA LYS A 387 -5.93 -14.06 -3.01
C LYS A 387 -5.35 -15.46 -2.74
N HIS A 388 -4.09 -15.63 -3.07
CA HIS A 388 -3.37 -16.89 -2.87
C HIS A 388 -3.00 -17.12 -1.40
N ASP A 389 -3.28 -18.32 -0.90
CA ASP A 389 -3.06 -18.77 0.48
C ASP A 389 -1.69 -19.43 0.70
N GLY A 390 -1.01 -19.80 -0.39
CA GLY A 390 0.31 -20.45 -0.38
C GLY A 390 0.22 -21.97 -0.60
N VAL A 391 -1.00 -22.49 -0.75
CA VAL A 391 -1.28 -23.91 -0.96
C VAL A 391 -1.78 -24.12 -2.38
N LEU A 392 -1.23 -25.14 -3.05
CA LEU A 392 -1.60 -25.52 -4.41
C LEU A 392 -1.82 -27.02 -4.49
N GLU A 393 -2.93 -27.42 -5.10
CA GLU A 393 -3.21 -28.82 -5.39
C GLU A 393 -2.55 -29.22 -6.70
N SER A 394 -1.72 -30.27 -6.67
CA SER A 394 -1.06 -30.79 -7.88
C SER A 394 -2.03 -31.28 -8.97
N THR A 395 -3.28 -31.55 -8.60
CA THR A 395 -4.37 -31.95 -9.49
C THR A 395 -5.06 -30.76 -10.18
N SER A 396 -4.81 -29.52 -9.74
CA SER A 396 -5.41 -28.34 -10.35
C SER A 396 -4.91 -28.14 -11.78
N ILE A 397 -5.84 -27.79 -12.69
CA ILE A 397 -5.50 -27.40 -14.06
C ILE A 397 -4.65 -26.12 -14.12
N PHE A 398 -4.67 -25.33 -13.05
CA PHE A 398 -3.92 -24.08 -12.93
C PHE A 398 -2.53 -24.27 -12.32
N TYR A 399 -2.18 -25.47 -11.84
CA TYR A 399 -0.93 -25.73 -11.11
C TYR A 399 0.34 -25.29 -11.86
N ASP A 400 0.42 -25.55 -13.17
CA ASP A 400 1.55 -25.16 -14.01
C ASP A 400 1.48 -23.73 -14.53
N TYR A 401 0.39 -23.02 -14.22
CA TYR A 401 0.14 -21.64 -14.65
C TYR A 401 0.06 -20.67 -13.48
N ASP A 402 0.05 -21.17 -12.24
CA ASP A 402 -0.02 -20.36 -11.04
C ASP A 402 1.13 -19.35 -10.96
N PHE A 403 0.74 -18.09 -10.81
CA PHE A 403 1.66 -16.95 -10.84
C PHE A 403 2.62 -16.95 -9.66
N TRP A 404 2.13 -17.28 -8.46
CA TRP A 404 2.96 -17.27 -7.27
C TRP A 404 4.00 -18.38 -7.33
N ARG A 405 3.61 -19.60 -7.73
CA ARG A 405 4.52 -20.73 -7.92
C ARG A 405 5.59 -20.42 -8.95
N LYS A 406 5.21 -19.92 -10.13
CA LYS A 406 6.18 -19.52 -11.17
C LYS A 406 7.13 -18.45 -10.69
N SER A 407 6.60 -17.42 -10.05
CA SER A 407 7.38 -16.35 -9.42
C SER A 407 8.36 -16.94 -8.40
N TYR A 408 7.94 -17.94 -7.63
CA TYR A 408 8.79 -18.60 -6.67
C TYR A 408 9.91 -19.44 -7.28
N GLU A 409 9.63 -20.25 -8.30
CA GLU A 409 10.67 -21.03 -8.98
C GLU A 409 11.67 -20.12 -9.68
N LYS A 410 11.20 -19.03 -10.29
CA LYS A 410 12.07 -18.00 -10.87
C LYS A 410 12.95 -17.33 -9.81
N ALA A 411 12.39 -17.02 -8.64
CA ALA A 411 13.14 -16.44 -7.52
C ALA A 411 14.31 -17.31 -7.04
N LYS A 412 14.27 -18.63 -7.24
CA LYS A 412 15.38 -19.52 -6.87
C LYS A 412 16.57 -19.43 -7.83
N THR A 413 16.33 -19.04 -9.08
CA THR A 413 17.30 -19.20 -10.18
C THR A 413 17.73 -17.87 -10.82
N CYS A 414 16.97 -16.80 -10.63
CA CYS A 414 17.29 -15.50 -11.23
C CYS A 414 18.63 -14.93 -10.74
N ARG A 415 19.25 -14.05 -11.52
CA ARG A 415 20.53 -13.42 -11.16
C ARG A 415 20.37 -12.38 -10.05
N LEU A 416 19.29 -11.60 -10.11
CA LEU A 416 18.94 -10.59 -9.12
C LEU A 416 17.52 -10.84 -8.62
N LEU A 417 17.38 -10.97 -7.30
CA LEU A 417 16.08 -11.10 -6.63
C LEU A 417 15.84 -9.87 -5.74
N ILE A 418 14.74 -9.18 -5.96
CA ILE A 418 14.26 -8.12 -5.06
C ILE A 418 13.08 -8.63 -4.25
N THR A 419 13.10 -8.40 -2.95
CA THR A 419 11.99 -8.69 -2.06
C THR A 419 11.96 -7.70 -0.88
N ASN A 420 10.99 -7.86 0.02
CA ASN A 420 10.91 -7.07 1.24
C ASN A 420 11.32 -7.87 2.47
N HIS A 421 11.73 -7.17 3.54
CA HIS A 421 12.19 -7.76 4.80
C HIS A 421 11.20 -8.78 5.37
N ALA A 422 9.91 -8.41 5.45
CA ALA A 422 8.89 -9.28 6.01
C ALA A 422 8.79 -10.61 5.25
N TYR A 423 8.67 -10.56 3.91
CA TYR A 423 8.59 -11.77 3.11
C TYR A 423 9.90 -12.56 3.11
N PHE A 424 11.05 -11.88 3.05
CA PHE A 424 12.36 -12.52 3.13
C PHE A 424 12.48 -13.36 4.42
N LEU A 425 12.17 -12.78 5.58
CA LEU A 425 12.28 -13.46 6.86
C LEU A 425 11.31 -14.65 6.93
N HIS A 426 10.02 -14.44 6.58
CA HIS A 426 9.06 -15.54 6.51
C HIS A 426 9.53 -16.68 5.60
N ARG A 427 10.07 -16.35 4.44
CA ARG A 427 10.52 -17.34 3.46
C ARG A 427 11.76 -18.09 3.91
N VAL A 428 12.75 -17.42 4.49
CA VAL A 428 13.97 -18.07 5.03
C VAL A 428 13.66 -18.94 6.24
N GLN A 429 12.57 -18.67 6.96
CA GLN A 429 12.09 -19.59 7.99
C GLN A 429 11.66 -20.93 7.38
N ASP A 430 10.88 -20.88 6.30
CA ASP A 430 10.27 -22.07 5.69
C ASP A 430 11.25 -22.81 4.75
N ASP A 431 12.10 -22.08 4.01
CA ASP A 431 13.07 -22.62 3.05
C ASP A 431 14.42 -21.91 3.15
N LYS A 432 15.39 -22.58 3.79
CA LYS A 432 16.76 -22.07 3.95
C LYS A 432 17.49 -21.92 2.61
N ALA A 433 17.11 -22.65 1.56
CA ALA A 433 17.72 -22.50 0.24
C ALA A 433 17.45 -21.11 -0.37
N PHE A 434 16.46 -20.39 0.15
CA PHE A 434 16.17 -19.03 -0.28
C PHE A 434 17.31 -18.04 -0.01
N ALA A 435 18.11 -18.27 1.05
CA ALA A 435 19.26 -17.43 1.42
C ALA A 435 20.62 -18.15 1.30
N LYS A 436 20.62 -19.48 1.35
CA LYS A 436 21.85 -20.29 1.37
C LYS A 436 22.70 -20.06 0.12
N ASN A 437 24.02 -19.88 0.31
CA ASN A 437 25.00 -19.69 -0.77
C ASN A 437 24.69 -18.51 -1.72
N LYS A 438 24.13 -17.42 -1.18
CA LYS A 438 23.81 -16.19 -1.93
C LYS A 438 24.49 -14.98 -1.31
N VAL A 439 24.60 -13.91 -2.10
CA VAL A 439 24.96 -12.58 -1.58
C VAL A 439 23.67 -11.89 -1.16
N LEU A 440 23.57 -11.49 0.10
CA LEU A 440 22.39 -10.82 0.63
C LEU A 440 22.70 -9.35 0.90
N VAL A 441 21.79 -8.48 0.46
CA VAL A 441 21.81 -7.05 0.77
C VAL A 441 20.53 -6.71 1.51
N PHE A 442 20.66 -6.19 2.72
CA PHE A 442 19.57 -5.63 3.50
C PHE A 442 19.68 -4.11 3.45
N ASP A 443 18.82 -3.48 2.65
CA ASP A 443 18.74 -2.02 2.59
C ASP A 443 17.82 -1.50 3.69
N GLU A 444 18.14 -0.34 4.27
CA GLU A 444 17.51 0.18 5.49
C GLU A 444 17.43 -0.90 6.60
N ALA A 445 18.56 -1.58 6.83
CA ALA A 445 18.70 -2.74 7.72
C ALA A 445 18.19 -2.52 9.17
N GLN A 446 18.11 -1.27 9.65
CA GLN A 446 17.52 -0.97 10.95
C GLN A 446 16.04 -1.38 11.04
N LYS A 447 15.32 -1.40 9.91
CA LYS A 447 13.93 -1.88 9.86
C LYS A 447 13.83 -3.41 9.92
N LEU A 448 14.90 -4.12 9.56
CA LEU A 448 14.95 -5.58 9.64
C LEU A 448 14.82 -6.06 11.10
N VAL A 449 15.42 -5.35 12.06
CA VAL A 449 15.29 -5.66 13.50
C VAL A 449 13.83 -5.59 13.95
N LEU A 450 13.11 -4.55 13.53
CA LEU A 450 11.68 -4.41 13.84
C LEU A 450 10.85 -5.54 13.21
N GLN A 451 11.18 -5.94 11.98
CA GLN A 451 10.51 -7.04 11.30
C GLN A 451 10.82 -8.41 11.92
N LEU A 452 12.03 -8.62 12.46
CA LEU A 452 12.37 -9.81 13.24
C LEU A 452 11.57 -9.85 14.54
N GLU A 453 11.47 -8.73 15.25
CA GLU A 453 10.64 -8.63 16.46
C GLU A 453 9.18 -8.94 16.14
N GLN A 454 8.64 -8.37 15.06
CA GLN A 454 7.27 -8.65 14.62
C GLN A 454 7.10 -10.13 14.23
N LEU A 455 8.03 -10.73 13.49
CA LEU A 455 7.97 -12.14 13.11
C LEU A 455 8.04 -13.07 14.33
N SER A 456 8.77 -12.66 15.37
CA SER A 456 8.84 -13.40 16.63
C SER A 456 7.50 -13.42 17.39
N ARG A 457 6.60 -12.47 17.11
CA ARG A 457 5.27 -12.32 17.71
C ARG A 457 4.18 -12.74 16.71
N GLN A 458 3.58 -13.92 16.89
CA GLN A 458 2.43 -14.34 16.09
C GLN A 458 1.17 -14.41 16.95
N HIS A 459 0.01 -14.06 16.39
CA HIS A 459 -1.27 -14.22 17.07
C HIS A 459 -2.37 -14.63 16.08
N ILE A 460 -3.38 -15.35 16.59
CA ILE A 460 -4.58 -15.75 15.85
C ILE A 460 -5.81 -15.39 16.69
N ASP A 461 -6.88 -14.90 16.04
CA ASP A 461 -8.20 -14.73 16.68
C ASP A 461 -8.72 -16.10 17.10
N LEU A 462 -8.74 -16.31 18.42
CA LEU A 462 -9.10 -17.58 19.02
C LEU A 462 -10.57 -17.93 18.77
N MET A 463 -11.46 -16.94 18.71
CA MET A 463 -12.88 -17.16 18.51
C MET A 463 -13.23 -17.45 17.06
N ALA A 464 -12.52 -16.82 16.12
CA ALA A 464 -12.61 -17.17 14.70
C ALA A 464 -12.14 -18.62 14.48
N LEU A 465 -10.94 -18.96 14.99
CA LEU A 465 -10.38 -20.30 14.89
C LEU A 465 -11.31 -21.37 15.48
N LEU A 466 -11.87 -21.14 16.68
CA LEU A 466 -12.81 -22.08 17.30
C LEU A 466 -14.06 -22.31 16.43
N ARG A 467 -14.56 -21.27 15.77
CA ARG A 467 -15.71 -21.37 14.86
C ARG A 467 -15.38 -22.19 13.63
N ASP A 468 -14.22 -21.96 13.02
CA ASP A 468 -13.76 -22.68 11.83
C ASP A 468 -13.52 -24.17 12.13
N LEU A 469 -12.92 -24.45 13.30
CA LEU A 469 -12.76 -25.82 13.81
C LEU A 469 -14.12 -26.50 14.02
N GLN A 470 -15.08 -25.82 14.66
CA GLN A 470 -16.43 -26.36 14.88
C GLN A 470 -17.19 -26.61 13.58
N GLN A 471 -17.10 -25.71 12.60
CA GLN A 471 -17.71 -25.92 11.29
C GLN A 471 -17.09 -27.14 10.59
N SER A 472 -15.78 -27.33 10.72
CA SER A 472 -15.10 -28.48 10.12
C SER A 472 -15.43 -29.79 10.82
N ILE A 473 -15.68 -29.81 12.14
CA ILE A 473 -16.20 -31.00 12.85
C ILE A 473 -17.51 -31.53 12.23
N ASN A 474 -18.32 -30.65 11.62
CA ASN A 474 -19.59 -31.01 10.99
C ASN A 474 -19.47 -31.47 9.53
N LYS A 475 -18.27 -31.41 8.93
CA LYS A 475 -18.02 -31.91 7.58
C LYS A 475 -17.79 -33.43 7.59
N PRO A 476 -17.86 -34.10 6.42
CA PRO A 476 -17.50 -35.51 6.31
C PRO A 476 -15.97 -35.67 6.42
N GLN A 477 -15.50 -36.31 7.49
CA GLN A 477 -14.08 -36.68 7.66
C GLN A 477 -13.90 -38.02 8.38
N SER A 478 -12.65 -38.46 8.53
CA SER A 478 -12.31 -39.69 9.27
C SER A 478 -12.65 -39.57 10.77
N LEU A 479 -12.93 -40.70 11.43
CA LEU A 479 -13.21 -40.71 12.87
C LEU A 479 -12.03 -40.18 13.70
N LEU A 480 -10.79 -40.50 13.28
CA LEU A 480 -9.58 -40.03 13.94
C LEU A 480 -9.48 -38.50 13.88
N GLU A 481 -9.64 -37.94 12.68
CA GLU A 481 -9.59 -36.50 12.45
C GLU A 481 -10.68 -35.77 13.22
N LYS A 482 -11.91 -36.30 13.24
CA LYS A 482 -12.99 -35.76 14.07
C LYS A 482 -12.60 -35.73 15.56
N ARG A 483 -11.98 -36.78 16.09
CA ARG A 483 -11.52 -36.83 17.48
C ARG A 483 -10.39 -35.84 17.77
N LEU A 484 -9.45 -35.67 16.84
CA LEU A 484 -8.39 -34.67 16.96
C LEU A 484 -8.97 -33.25 17.00
N LEU A 485 -9.90 -32.92 16.09
CA LEU A 485 -10.57 -31.63 16.07
C LEU A 485 -11.38 -31.38 17.34
N GLU A 486 -12.14 -32.37 17.82
CA GLU A 486 -12.86 -32.30 19.11
C GLU A 486 -11.90 -32.02 20.28
N GLY A 487 -10.73 -32.70 20.30
CA GLY A 487 -9.69 -32.50 21.31
C GLY A 487 -9.06 -31.11 21.27
N ILE A 488 -8.77 -30.59 20.07
CA ILE A 488 -8.23 -29.22 19.88
C ILE A 488 -9.25 -28.19 20.36
N VAL A 489 -10.52 -28.31 19.92
CA VAL A 489 -11.60 -27.40 20.33
C VAL A 489 -11.79 -27.42 21.84
N PHE A 490 -11.74 -28.60 22.47
CA PHE A 490 -11.84 -28.73 23.92
C PHE A 490 -10.70 -27.99 24.64
N GLU A 491 -9.44 -28.24 24.28
CA GLU A 491 -8.30 -27.58 24.93
C GLU A 491 -8.36 -26.06 24.70
N LEU A 492 -8.59 -25.58 23.47
CA LEU A 492 -8.71 -24.14 23.18
C LEU A 492 -9.83 -23.47 23.96
N SER A 493 -11.00 -24.12 24.07
CA SER A 493 -12.14 -23.59 24.84
C SER A 493 -11.84 -23.54 26.34
N GLN A 494 -11.15 -24.56 26.86
CA GLN A 494 -10.73 -24.60 28.26
C GLN A 494 -9.71 -23.49 28.57
N LEU A 495 -8.70 -23.31 27.70
CA LEU A 495 -7.70 -22.24 27.81
C LEU A 495 -8.37 -20.85 27.79
N ALA A 496 -9.33 -20.63 26.89
CA ALA A 496 -10.10 -19.38 26.83
C ALA A 496 -10.89 -19.15 28.12
N SER A 497 -11.60 -20.19 28.60
CA SER A 497 -12.41 -20.13 29.82
C SER A 497 -11.55 -19.83 31.06
N ASP A 498 -10.42 -20.51 31.23
CA ASP A 498 -9.49 -20.27 32.34
C ASP A 498 -8.94 -18.84 32.33
N TYR A 499 -8.63 -18.30 31.14
CA TYR A 499 -8.21 -16.90 31.00
C TYR A 499 -9.30 -15.92 31.44
N TYR A 500 -10.56 -16.13 31.02
CA TYR A 500 -11.67 -15.27 31.41
C TYR A 500 -12.02 -15.35 32.90
N GLN A 501 -11.94 -16.55 33.50
CA GLN A 501 -12.34 -16.77 34.89
C GLN A 501 -11.26 -16.39 35.90
N LYS A 502 -9.99 -16.73 35.62
CA LYS A 502 -8.91 -16.64 36.60
C LYS A 502 -7.90 -15.55 36.27
N GLY A 503 -7.82 -15.08 35.01
CA GLY A 503 -6.75 -14.17 34.57
C GLY A 503 -5.34 -14.77 34.67
N ILE A 504 -5.23 -16.10 34.85
CA ILE A 504 -3.97 -16.82 35.08
C ILE A 504 -3.43 -17.37 33.75
N ARG A 505 -2.10 -17.54 33.69
CA ARG A 505 -1.39 -18.25 32.62
C ARG A 505 -1.94 -19.68 32.48
N PRO A 506 -2.29 -20.12 31.27
CA PRO A 506 -2.82 -21.48 31.11
C PRO A 506 -1.76 -22.54 31.44
N ASN A 507 -2.21 -23.71 31.92
CA ASN A 507 -1.34 -24.80 32.35
C ASN A 507 -0.46 -25.32 31.20
N GLU A 508 0.85 -25.49 31.41
CA GLU A 508 1.80 -26.03 30.42
C GLU A 508 1.36 -27.39 29.84
N GLY A 509 0.64 -28.19 30.63
CA GLY A 509 0.08 -29.47 30.17
C GLY A 509 -1.00 -29.35 29.08
N SER A 510 -1.75 -28.25 29.02
CA SER A 510 -2.73 -28.02 27.93
C SER A 510 -2.05 -27.63 26.63
N TRP A 511 -0.99 -26.82 26.68
CA TRP A 511 -0.20 -26.50 25.48
C TRP A 511 0.46 -27.73 24.87
N THR A 512 0.95 -28.64 25.71
CA THR A 512 1.59 -29.89 25.26
C THR A 512 0.60 -30.80 24.53
N ARG A 513 -0.58 -31.04 25.11
CA ARG A 513 -1.64 -31.84 24.48
C ARG A 513 -2.13 -31.23 23.16
N LEU A 514 -2.26 -29.91 23.13
CA LEU A 514 -2.69 -29.20 21.93
C LEU A 514 -1.65 -29.31 20.82
N LYS A 515 -0.35 -29.20 21.12
CA LYS A 515 0.74 -29.47 20.17
C LYS A 515 0.65 -30.89 19.58
N GLU A 516 0.42 -31.89 20.43
CA GLU A 516 0.29 -33.28 19.99
C GLU A 516 -0.91 -33.47 19.05
N HIS A 517 -2.09 -32.96 19.42
CA HIS A 517 -3.28 -33.06 18.56
C HIS A 517 -3.09 -32.35 17.21
N VAL A 518 -2.48 -31.15 17.20
CA VAL A 518 -2.26 -30.37 15.97
C VAL A 518 -1.25 -31.05 15.05
N LYS A 519 -0.22 -31.71 15.62
CA LYS A 519 0.80 -32.44 14.85
C LYS A 519 0.22 -33.63 14.09
N GLU A 520 -0.79 -34.30 14.65
CA GLU A 520 -1.43 -35.49 14.06
C GLU A 520 -2.56 -35.16 13.07
N LEU A 521 -2.92 -33.88 12.90
CA LEU A 521 -3.92 -33.48 11.89
C LEU A 521 -3.44 -33.82 10.47
N PRO A 522 -4.33 -34.16 9.52
CA PRO A 522 -3.98 -34.37 8.12
C PRO A 522 -3.35 -33.12 7.46
N ASP A 523 -2.47 -33.32 6.47
CA ASP A 523 -1.87 -32.22 5.71
C ASP A 523 -2.88 -31.59 4.77
N GLY A 524 -3.01 -30.25 4.84
CA GLY A 524 -3.98 -29.47 4.05
C GLY A 524 -4.95 -28.66 4.92
N ASP A 525 -5.35 -29.17 6.09
CA ASP A 525 -6.30 -28.49 6.97
C ASP A 525 -5.62 -27.67 8.07
N PHE A 526 -6.25 -26.54 8.42
CA PHE A 526 -5.83 -25.63 9.50
C PHE A 526 -4.33 -25.27 9.46
N THR A 527 -3.83 -24.91 8.28
CA THR A 527 -2.40 -24.61 8.04
C THR A 527 -1.87 -23.55 9.01
N GLU A 528 -2.65 -22.52 9.32
CA GLU A 528 -2.27 -21.50 10.29
C GLU A 528 -2.07 -22.07 11.70
N LEU A 529 -2.97 -22.97 12.13
CA LEU A 529 -2.87 -23.63 13.43
C LEU A 529 -1.64 -24.52 13.51
N LYS A 530 -1.38 -25.34 12.47
CA LYS A 530 -0.17 -26.15 12.37
C LYS A 530 1.10 -25.29 12.42
N ARG A 531 1.11 -24.15 11.73
CA ARG A 531 2.23 -23.21 11.73
C ARG A 531 2.51 -22.60 13.11
N LEU A 532 1.46 -22.31 13.90
CA LEU A 532 1.64 -21.83 15.28
C LEU A 532 2.29 -22.86 16.21
N PHE A 533 1.99 -24.15 16.00
CA PHE A 533 2.45 -25.24 16.88
C PHE A 533 3.62 -26.05 16.30
N GLN A 534 4.26 -25.54 15.24
CA GLN A 534 5.31 -26.25 14.50
C GLN A 534 6.60 -26.47 15.31
N HIS A 535 6.95 -25.54 16.21
CA HIS A 535 8.23 -25.56 16.92
C HIS A 535 8.08 -25.98 18.39
N GLN A 536 9.05 -26.76 18.88
CA GLN A 536 9.01 -27.31 20.24
C GLN A 536 9.21 -26.23 21.32
N ASP A 537 10.06 -25.22 21.07
CA ASP A 537 10.50 -24.25 22.08
C ASP A 537 9.68 -22.96 22.17
N ASP A 538 8.58 -22.88 21.41
CA ASP A 538 7.70 -21.71 21.36
C ASP A 538 6.93 -21.54 22.67
N ASP A 539 6.76 -20.28 23.10
CA ASP A 539 5.95 -19.95 24.26
C ASP A 539 4.58 -19.40 23.85
N TYR A 540 3.52 -19.91 24.48
CA TYR A 540 2.13 -19.58 24.16
C TYR A 540 1.48 -18.76 25.28
N TRP A 541 0.55 -17.87 24.93
CA TRP A 541 -0.33 -17.19 25.91
C TRP A 541 -1.62 -16.68 25.27
N ILE A 542 -2.63 -16.41 26.09
CA ILE A 542 -3.87 -15.78 25.66
C ILE A 542 -3.85 -14.31 26.08
N SER A 543 -4.32 -13.43 25.20
CA SER A 543 -4.58 -12.03 25.48
C SER A 543 -5.97 -11.64 24.97
N SER A 544 -6.48 -10.48 25.38
CA SER A 544 -7.70 -9.94 24.80
C SER A 544 -7.60 -8.44 24.60
N GLU A 545 -8.14 -7.96 23.49
CA GLU A 545 -8.21 -6.54 23.13
C GLU A 545 -9.67 -6.12 22.90
N GLN A 546 -9.94 -4.82 23.05
CA GLN A 546 -11.22 -4.20 22.72
C GLN A 546 -11.14 -3.60 21.31
N GLN A 547 -11.91 -4.15 20.37
CA GLN A 547 -12.02 -3.69 18.99
C GLN A 547 -13.50 -3.47 18.65
N ASP A 548 -13.87 -2.28 18.19
CA ASP A 548 -15.25 -1.90 17.84
C ASP A 548 -16.29 -2.29 18.91
N GLU A 549 -15.98 -1.99 20.18
CA GLU A 549 -16.78 -2.33 21.37
C GLU A 549 -16.94 -3.84 21.65
N LYS A 550 -16.25 -4.69 20.89
CA LYS A 550 -16.20 -6.15 21.08
C LYS A 550 -14.87 -6.56 21.66
N ARG A 551 -14.91 -7.51 22.60
CA ARG A 551 -13.70 -8.16 23.13
C ARG A 551 -13.27 -9.24 22.16
N VAL A 552 -12.12 -9.05 21.53
CA VAL A 552 -11.44 -10.07 20.70
C VAL A 552 -10.38 -10.74 21.55
N THR A 553 -10.30 -12.07 21.47
CA THR A 553 -9.34 -12.87 22.24
C THR A 553 -8.35 -13.52 21.29
N TYR A 554 -7.07 -13.38 21.61
CA TYR A 554 -5.99 -13.85 20.78
C TYR A 554 -5.22 -14.99 21.44
N LEU A 555 -4.90 -16.00 20.66
CA LEU A 555 -3.85 -16.97 20.96
C LEU A 555 -2.54 -16.43 20.41
N ASN A 556 -1.56 -16.21 21.29
CA ASN A 556 -0.27 -15.62 20.93
C ASN A 556 0.86 -16.64 21.07
N VAL A 557 1.87 -16.49 20.23
CA VAL A 557 3.07 -17.30 20.15
C VAL A 557 4.30 -16.40 20.08
N SER A 558 5.30 -16.72 20.89
CA SER A 558 6.63 -16.08 20.84
C SER A 558 7.67 -17.12 20.45
N ARG A 559 8.42 -16.81 19.39
CA ARG A 559 9.49 -17.68 18.88
C ARG A 559 10.85 -17.23 19.39
N LYS A 560 11.45 -18.05 20.26
CA LYS A 560 12.76 -17.77 20.87
C LYS A 560 13.90 -17.72 19.85
N SER A 561 13.80 -18.47 18.75
CA SER A 561 14.85 -18.59 17.72
C SER A 561 14.92 -17.42 16.74
N VAL A 562 13.95 -16.51 16.76
CA VAL A 562 13.80 -15.42 15.76
C VAL A 562 14.37 -14.08 16.25
N THR A 563 14.86 -14.01 17.49
CA THR A 563 15.41 -12.78 18.07
C THR A 563 16.82 -12.44 17.59
N ASN A 564 17.53 -13.39 16.97
CA ASN A 564 18.90 -13.21 16.50
C ASN A 564 19.01 -13.60 15.01
N LEU A 565 19.34 -12.62 14.16
CA LEU A 565 19.39 -12.81 12.71
C LEU A 565 20.53 -13.75 12.30
N LYS A 566 21.70 -13.64 12.93
CA LYS A 566 22.87 -14.49 12.63
C LYS A 566 22.53 -15.98 12.77
N THR A 567 21.82 -16.36 13.84
CA THR A 567 21.39 -17.77 14.04
C THR A 567 20.21 -18.15 13.15
N PHE A 568 19.43 -17.17 12.70
CA PHE A 568 18.29 -17.38 11.83
C PHE A 568 18.68 -17.65 10.37
N LEU A 569 19.73 -16.99 9.88
CA LEU A 569 20.22 -17.13 8.52
C LEU A 569 21.01 -18.44 8.33
N PRO A 570 20.87 -19.11 7.17
CA PRO A 570 21.78 -20.20 6.78
C PRO A 570 23.16 -19.65 6.41
N GLU A 571 24.09 -20.55 6.05
CA GLU A 571 25.38 -20.15 5.48
C GLU A 571 25.19 -19.37 4.17
N THR A 572 25.71 -18.15 4.13
CA THR A 572 25.62 -17.23 2.98
C THR A 572 27.02 -16.94 2.42
N LEU A 573 27.10 -16.46 1.17
CA LEU A 573 28.40 -16.10 0.59
C LEU A 573 28.91 -14.77 1.13
N LYS A 574 28.01 -13.79 1.26
CA LYS A 574 28.32 -12.46 1.78
C LYS A 574 27.05 -11.77 2.27
N LEU A 575 27.17 -11.00 3.34
CA LEU A 575 26.11 -10.18 3.91
C LEU A 575 26.48 -8.70 3.86
N TYR A 576 25.58 -7.88 3.32
CA TYR A 576 25.63 -6.43 3.38
C TYR A 576 24.43 -5.89 4.14
N PHE A 577 24.67 -5.01 5.10
CA PHE A 577 23.66 -4.26 5.83
C PHE A 577 23.88 -2.78 5.56
N VAL A 578 22.97 -2.17 4.82
CA VAL A 578 23.03 -0.76 4.47
C VAL A 578 21.99 -0.04 5.32
N SER A 579 22.39 1.01 6.03
CA SER A 579 21.49 1.73 6.94
C SER A 579 21.90 3.20 7.04
N ALA A 580 20.94 4.08 7.34
CA ALA A 580 21.23 5.45 7.72
C ALA A 580 21.76 5.57 9.17
N THR A 581 21.54 4.55 10.00
CA THR A 581 21.92 4.53 11.41
C THR A 581 22.47 3.15 11.78
N LEU A 582 23.78 3.06 11.99
CA LEU A 582 24.43 1.85 12.47
C LEU A 582 24.81 1.91 13.95
N HIS A 583 25.27 3.06 14.43
CA HIS A 583 25.49 3.30 15.85
C HIS A 583 24.20 3.84 16.50
N ILE A 584 23.69 3.14 17.52
CA ILE A 584 22.39 3.44 18.14
C ILE A 584 22.60 4.09 19.50
N SER A 585 23.41 3.43 20.34
CA SER A 585 23.82 3.92 21.65
C SER A 585 25.34 3.71 21.83
N PRO A 586 25.98 4.27 22.87
CA PRO A 586 27.40 4.08 23.12
C PRO A 586 27.84 2.62 23.29
N GLN A 587 26.92 1.73 23.66
CA GLN A 587 27.20 0.32 23.98
C GLN A 587 26.61 -0.65 22.96
N VAL A 588 25.69 -0.18 22.08
CA VAL A 588 24.91 -1.05 21.21
C VAL A 588 24.87 -0.47 19.79
N SER A 589 25.39 -1.24 18.85
CA SER A 589 25.25 -1.04 17.41
C SER A 589 24.08 -1.85 16.84
N LEU A 590 23.73 -1.56 15.59
CA LEU A 590 22.77 -2.37 14.84
C LEU A 590 23.24 -3.82 14.67
N ALA A 591 24.54 -4.04 14.53
CA ALA A 591 25.13 -5.38 14.40
C ALA A 591 24.88 -6.20 15.68
N ASP A 592 25.01 -5.59 16.86
CA ASP A 592 24.74 -6.23 18.15
C ASP A 592 23.28 -6.67 18.29
N LEU A 593 22.33 -5.82 17.86
CA LEU A 593 20.90 -6.15 17.85
C LEU A 593 20.56 -7.29 16.88
N LEU A 594 21.28 -7.38 15.77
CA LEU A 594 21.13 -8.48 14.79
C LEU A 594 21.92 -9.74 15.19
N GLY A 595 22.76 -9.66 16.21
CA GLY A 595 23.51 -10.80 16.78
C GLY A 595 24.88 -11.05 16.15
N PHE A 596 25.51 -10.05 15.53
CA PHE A 596 26.83 -10.18 14.90
C PHE A 596 27.95 -9.59 15.78
N ASP A 597 28.82 -10.46 16.29
CA ASP A 597 29.95 -10.07 17.15
C ASP A 597 31.21 -9.64 16.37
N ARG A 598 31.29 -10.00 15.09
CA ARG A 598 32.37 -9.63 14.17
C ARG A 598 31.79 -9.15 12.87
N PHE A 599 32.20 -7.96 12.45
CA PHE A 599 31.69 -7.31 11.26
C PHE A 599 32.65 -6.20 10.79
N ALA A 600 32.64 -5.94 9.49
CA ALA A 600 33.28 -4.77 8.92
C ALA A 600 32.35 -3.56 9.03
N TYR A 601 32.88 -2.43 9.48
CA TYR A 601 32.16 -1.17 9.61
C TYR A 601 32.72 -0.12 8.65
N SER A 602 31.85 0.52 7.89
CA SER A 602 32.21 1.63 7.01
C SER A 602 31.18 2.74 7.13
N GLU A 603 31.64 3.99 7.16
CA GLU A 603 30.80 5.17 7.30
C GLU A 603 31.16 6.20 6.22
N ILE A 604 30.12 6.82 5.66
CA ILE A 604 30.25 7.98 4.78
C ILE A 604 29.88 9.22 5.57
N ASP A 605 30.71 10.25 5.49
CA ASP A 605 30.52 11.52 6.20
C ASP A 605 29.10 12.07 6.00
N LYS A 606 28.49 12.43 7.12
CA LYS A 606 27.11 12.87 7.17
C LYS A 606 27.00 14.35 6.77
N GLN A 607 26.15 14.66 5.81
CA GLN A 607 25.72 16.05 5.57
C GLN A 607 24.63 16.43 6.59
N SER A 608 24.79 17.57 7.26
CA SER A 608 23.80 18.11 8.20
C SER A 608 22.48 18.40 7.48
N HIS A 609 21.35 18.19 8.16
CA HIS A 609 20.02 18.53 7.66
C HIS A 609 19.56 19.87 8.25
N PRO A 610 19.87 21.02 7.62
CA PRO A 610 19.49 22.33 8.15
C PRO A 610 17.96 22.56 8.18
N ASN A 611 17.21 21.73 7.45
CA ASN A 611 15.76 21.87 7.28
C ASN A 611 14.94 21.01 8.28
N GLN A 612 15.57 20.51 9.35
CA GLN A 612 14.88 19.77 10.39
C GLN A 612 15.35 20.17 11.80
N LEU A 613 14.42 20.63 12.63
CA LEU A 613 14.69 21.03 14.02
C LEU A 613 13.92 20.15 15.00
N LEU A 614 14.56 19.76 16.10
CA LEU A 614 13.95 18.97 17.18
C LEU A 614 13.86 19.81 18.47
N PHE A 615 12.69 19.82 19.07
CA PHE A 615 12.38 20.53 20.32
C PHE A 615 11.94 19.53 21.38
N ILE A 616 12.48 19.65 22.60
CA ILE A 616 12.09 18.87 23.76
C ILE A 616 11.47 19.80 24.78
N ASP A 617 10.21 19.53 25.11
CA ASP A 617 9.44 20.34 26.04
C ASP A 617 9.86 20.08 27.50
N LYS A 618 10.37 21.12 28.16
CA LYS A 618 10.78 21.10 29.56
C LYS A 618 9.62 21.10 30.56
N GLU A 619 8.44 21.53 30.14
CA GLU A 619 7.29 21.80 31.00
C GLU A 619 6.31 20.64 31.09
N MET A 620 6.43 19.64 30.21
CA MET A 620 5.59 18.44 30.28
C MET A 620 5.74 17.74 31.64
N PRO A 621 4.64 17.33 32.29
CA PRO A 621 4.73 16.57 33.53
C PRO A 621 5.37 15.19 33.29
N LEU A 622 5.89 14.57 34.35
CA LEU A 622 6.35 13.19 34.26
C LEU A 622 5.16 12.24 34.20
N VAL A 623 5.22 11.26 33.29
CA VAL A 623 4.16 10.24 33.13
C VAL A 623 3.86 9.50 34.44
N SER A 624 4.87 9.33 35.32
CA SER A 624 4.72 8.68 36.63
C SER A 624 3.96 9.52 37.66
N ASP A 625 3.93 10.85 37.47
CA ASP A 625 3.50 11.80 38.51
C ASP A 625 2.13 12.41 38.17
N SER A 626 1.47 11.92 37.11
CA SER A 626 0.20 12.44 36.60
C SER A 626 -0.78 11.31 36.33
N THR A 627 -2.06 11.59 36.51
CA THR A 627 -3.11 10.68 36.04
C THR A 627 -3.13 10.68 34.51
N ASP A 628 -3.63 9.60 33.90
CA ASP A 628 -3.81 9.52 32.44
C ASP A 628 -4.61 10.72 31.89
N GLN A 629 -5.60 11.18 32.64
CA GLN A 629 -6.46 12.31 32.26
C GLN A 629 -5.73 13.65 32.34
N ALA A 630 -5.00 13.91 33.42
CA ALA A 630 -4.21 15.14 33.55
C ALA A 630 -3.13 15.21 32.45
N TYR A 631 -2.44 14.10 32.18
CA TYR A 631 -1.43 14.05 31.14
C TYR A 631 -2.02 14.21 29.72
N ALA A 632 -3.21 13.64 29.46
CA ALA A 632 -3.92 13.85 28.20
C ALA A 632 -4.34 15.32 28.03
N GLN A 633 -4.81 15.97 29.10
CA GLN A 633 -5.15 17.39 29.08
C GLN A 633 -3.92 18.26 28.71
N GLU A 634 -2.77 18.02 29.33
CA GLU A 634 -1.53 18.76 29.05
C GLU A 634 -1.07 18.62 27.59
N ILE A 635 -1.25 17.44 26.98
CA ILE A 635 -1.02 17.26 25.54
C ILE A 635 -2.04 18.07 24.74
N ALA A 636 -3.33 17.96 25.06
CA ALA A 636 -4.39 18.63 24.33
C ALA A 636 -4.17 20.16 24.33
N GLU A 637 -3.79 20.75 25.47
CA GLU A 637 -3.51 22.20 25.58
C GLU A 637 -2.40 22.66 24.65
N ARG A 638 -1.35 21.85 24.49
CA ARG A 638 -0.24 22.12 23.56
C ARG A 638 -0.67 21.96 22.11
N LEU A 639 -1.45 20.92 21.80
CA LEU A 639 -2.01 20.71 20.47
C LEU A 639 -2.97 21.85 20.07
N LEU A 640 -3.78 22.37 20.99
CA LEU A 640 -4.62 23.54 20.76
C LEU A 640 -3.78 24.75 20.33
N ARG A 641 -2.62 24.99 20.96
CA ARG A 641 -1.72 26.09 20.56
C ARG A 641 -1.07 25.82 19.20
N LEU A 642 -0.67 24.58 18.92
CA LEU A 642 -0.10 24.18 17.63
C LEU A 642 -1.11 24.23 16.47
N SER A 643 -2.40 24.02 16.75
CA SER A 643 -3.46 24.08 15.73
C SER A 643 -3.58 25.46 15.07
N LYS A 644 -3.03 26.50 15.71
CA LYS A 644 -2.99 27.88 15.21
C LYS A 644 -1.82 28.15 14.27
N GLN A 645 -0.87 27.22 14.15
CA GLN A 645 0.30 27.38 13.29
C GLN A 645 -0.08 27.11 11.82
N PRO A 646 0.52 27.80 10.84
CA PRO A 646 0.18 27.67 9.43
C PRO A 646 0.81 26.41 8.78
N ALA A 647 0.92 25.31 9.51
CA ALA A 647 1.54 24.07 9.08
C ALA A 647 0.71 22.85 9.54
N PRO A 648 0.58 21.80 8.72
CA PRO A 648 -0.03 20.54 9.13
C PRO A 648 0.70 19.93 10.34
N VAL A 649 -0.08 19.44 11.30
CA VAL A 649 0.38 18.85 12.57
C VAL A 649 0.07 17.35 12.59
N LEU A 650 1.12 16.53 12.58
CA LEU A 650 1.02 15.09 12.81
C LEU A 650 1.33 14.79 14.27
N VAL A 651 0.44 14.10 14.98
CA VAL A 651 0.61 13.72 16.38
C VAL A 651 0.72 12.21 16.49
N LEU A 652 1.86 11.74 16.99
CA LEU A 652 2.21 10.33 17.15
C LEU A 652 2.03 9.88 18.60
N PHE A 653 1.13 8.93 18.78
CA PHE A 653 0.83 8.30 20.06
C PHE A 653 1.43 6.90 20.16
N THR A 654 1.75 6.47 21.38
CA THR A 654 2.14 5.09 21.70
C THR A 654 1.02 4.30 22.36
N SER A 655 -0.11 4.95 22.68
CA SER A 655 -1.26 4.35 23.39
C SER A 655 -2.59 4.80 22.79
N LYS A 656 -3.42 3.81 22.40
CA LYS A 656 -4.77 4.05 21.87
C LYS A 656 -5.66 4.78 22.88
N LYS A 657 -5.63 4.36 24.14
CA LYS A 657 -6.38 5.00 25.23
C LYS A 657 -6.06 6.49 25.32
N GLN A 658 -4.78 6.84 25.31
CA GLN A 658 -4.34 8.23 25.42
C GLN A 658 -4.72 9.06 24.19
N MET A 659 -4.56 8.52 22.99
CA MET A 659 -4.96 9.18 21.75
C MET A 659 -6.45 9.54 21.76
N LEU A 660 -7.32 8.59 22.15
CA LEU A 660 -8.76 8.81 22.23
C LEU A 660 -9.11 9.85 23.30
N MET A 661 -8.49 9.79 24.48
CA MET A 661 -8.70 10.80 25.53
C MET A 661 -8.32 12.21 25.07
N VAL A 662 -7.21 12.36 24.34
CA VAL A 662 -6.81 13.66 23.76
C VAL A 662 -7.80 14.09 22.68
N SER A 663 -8.23 13.18 21.81
CA SER A 663 -9.22 13.48 20.75
C SER A 663 -10.55 13.97 21.33
N ASP A 664 -11.07 13.28 22.36
CA ASP A 664 -12.32 13.67 23.02
C ASP A 664 -12.19 15.04 23.72
N GLN A 665 -11.02 15.34 24.29
CA GLN A 665 -10.74 16.66 24.86
C GLN A 665 -10.70 17.75 23.78
N LEU A 666 -10.03 17.49 22.64
CA LEU A 666 -9.98 18.41 21.51
C LEU A 666 -11.36 18.67 20.89
N ASP A 667 -12.20 17.63 20.79
CA ASP A 667 -13.59 17.75 20.34
C ASP A 667 -14.41 18.64 21.29
N SER A 668 -14.21 18.50 22.60
CA SER A 668 -14.89 19.34 23.60
C SER A 668 -14.53 20.83 23.47
N TRP A 669 -13.34 21.12 22.93
CA TRP A 669 -12.86 22.47 22.64
C TRP A 669 -13.09 22.90 21.19
N GLN A 670 -13.79 22.08 20.40
CA GLN A 670 -14.09 22.31 18.98
C GLN A 670 -12.84 22.51 18.11
N VAL A 671 -11.74 21.85 18.45
CA VAL A 671 -10.52 21.85 17.62
C VAL A 671 -10.68 20.82 16.51
N SER A 672 -10.62 21.27 15.26
CA SER A 672 -10.80 20.37 14.11
C SER A 672 -9.58 19.48 13.90
N HIS A 673 -9.80 18.16 13.88
CA HIS A 673 -8.73 17.17 13.76
C HIS A 673 -9.24 15.85 13.18
N LEU A 674 -8.32 15.00 12.72
CA LEU A 674 -8.57 13.61 12.34
C LEU A 674 -7.92 12.68 13.35
N THR A 675 -8.62 11.64 13.76
CA THR A 675 -8.15 10.62 14.70
C THR A 675 -8.29 9.23 14.08
N GLN A 676 -7.20 8.47 14.08
CA GLN A 676 -7.23 7.06 13.69
C GLN A 676 -8.24 6.30 14.54
N GLU A 677 -8.92 5.31 13.95
CA GLU A 677 -9.99 4.50 14.58
C GLU A 677 -11.33 5.26 14.71
N LYS A 678 -11.33 6.59 14.95
CA LYS A 678 -12.55 7.41 15.04
C LYS A 678 -13.05 7.89 13.68
N ASN A 679 -12.13 8.26 12.77
CA ASN A 679 -12.46 8.88 11.49
C ASN A 679 -12.15 7.99 10.26
N GLY A 680 -11.84 6.71 10.49
CA GLY A 680 -11.61 5.70 9.45
C GLY A 680 -10.27 4.98 9.56
N THR A 681 -9.98 4.17 8.54
CA THR A 681 -8.71 3.44 8.41
C THR A 681 -7.50 4.37 8.28
N PRO A 682 -6.27 3.94 8.62
CA PRO A 682 -5.04 4.72 8.42
C PRO A 682 -4.88 5.27 7.00
N TYR A 683 -5.25 4.48 5.99
CA TYR A 683 -5.17 4.91 4.58
C TYR A 683 -6.18 6.03 4.27
N SER A 684 -7.44 5.88 4.69
CA SER A 684 -8.47 6.89 4.42
C SER A 684 -8.18 8.21 5.14
N ILE A 685 -7.74 8.18 6.40
CA ILE A 685 -7.47 9.41 7.16
C ILE A 685 -6.21 10.12 6.65
N LYS A 686 -5.16 9.38 6.25
CA LYS A 686 -3.99 9.96 5.56
C LYS A 686 -4.44 10.72 4.32
N LYS A 687 -5.26 10.10 3.47
CA LYS A 687 -5.73 10.71 2.22
C LYS A 687 -6.54 11.99 2.46
N ARG A 688 -7.34 12.03 3.53
CA ARG A 688 -8.08 13.22 3.96
C ARG A 688 -7.15 14.32 4.48
N PHE A 689 -6.15 13.95 5.28
CA PHE A 689 -5.11 14.86 5.78
C PHE A 689 -4.26 15.45 4.64
N ASP A 690 -3.81 14.63 3.68
CA ASP A 690 -3.04 15.07 2.51
C ASP A 690 -3.83 16.02 1.60
N ARG A 691 -5.17 15.90 1.57
CA ARG A 691 -6.07 16.80 0.84
C ARG A 691 -6.29 18.14 1.55
N GLY A 692 -5.75 18.30 2.76
CA GLY A 692 -5.97 19.49 3.58
C GLY A 692 -7.37 19.59 4.16
N GLU A 693 -8.11 18.47 4.27
CA GLU A 693 -9.44 18.48 4.89
C GLU A 693 -9.37 18.94 6.36
N GLN A 694 -8.29 18.54 7.05
CA GLN A 694 -7.98 18.94 8.42
C GLN A 694 -6.47 19.17 8.54
N SER A 695 -6.08 20.16 9.34
CA SER A 695 -4.67 20.50 9.57
C SER A 695 -4.01 19.63 10.64
N MET A 696 -4.76 18.82 11.38
CA MET A 696 -4.24 17.99 12.46
C MET A 696 -4.65 16.52 12.30
N LEU A 697 -3.69 15.60 12.48
CA LEU A 697 -3.91 14.16 12.43
C LEU A 697 -3.28 13.47 13.65
N LEU A 698 -4.08 12.70 14.39
CA LEU A 698 -3.68 11.88 15.53
C LEU A 698 -3.58 10.41 15.08
N GLY A 699 -2.41 9.81 15.22
CA GLY A 699 -2.11 8.47 14.73
C GLY A 699 -1.34 7.57 15.71
N LEU A 700 -1.50 6.26 15.51
CA LEU A 700 -0.79 5.18 16.20
C LEU A 700 -0.04 4.30 15.19
N GLY A 701 0.80 3.38 15.68
CA GLY A 701 1.30 2.22 14.92
C GLY A 701 1.74 2.52 13.49
N ALA A 702 0.88 2.24 12.50
CA ALA A 702 1.13 2.46 11.08
C ALA A 702 1.64 3.88 10.73
N PHE A 703 1.29 4.92 11.49
CA PHE A 703 1.82 6.28 11.28
C PHE A 703 3.26 6.48 11.79
N TRP A 704 3.76 5.60 12.66
CA TRP A 704 5.17 5.57 13.03
C TRP A 704 6.03 4.93 11.94
N GLU A 705 5.50 3.93 11.23
CA GLU A 705 6.33 3.02 10.40
C GLU A 705 6.03 3.08 8.89
N GLY A 706 4.82 3.48 8.47
CA GLY A 706 4.26 3.13 7.15
C GLY A 706 3.54 4.22 6.37
N VAL A 707 3.54 5.48 6.82
CA VAL A 707 2.81 6.57 6.15
C VAL A 707 3.69 7.79 5.92
N ASP A 708 4.02 8.08 4.66
CA ASP A 708 4.79 9.27 4.28
C ASP A 708 3.86 10.42 3.83
N PHE A 709 4.18 11.64 4.24
CA PHE A 709 3.41 12.86 3.96
C PHE A 709 4.13 13.70 2.90
N VAL A 710 3.80 13.44 1.62
CA VAL A 710 4.57 13.93 0.47
C VAL A 710 4.20 15.36 0.07
N HIS A 711 2.99 15.83 0.41
CA HIS A 711 2.40 17.02 -0.21
C HIS A 711 2.63 18.33 0.55
N ALA A 712 3.12 18.30 1.79
CA ALA A 712 3.32 19.52 2.58
C ALA A 712 4.78 20.00 2.50
N ASP A 713 5.01 21.27 2.13
CA ASP A 713 6.36 21.88 2.12
C ASP A 713 6.89 22.16 3.53
N ARG A 714 5.97 22.20 4.51
CA ARG A 714 6.26 22.36 5.93
C ARG A 714 5.38 21.44 6.77
N MET A 715 5.93 20.91 7.86
CA MET A 715 5.18 20.02 8.77
C MET A 715 5.69 20.12 10.20
N ILE A 716 4.75 20.04 11.15
CA ILE A 716 5.04 19.84 12.56
C ILE A 716 4.71 18.39 12.93
N ALA A 717 5.67 17.68 13.53
CA ALA A 717 5.43 16.36 14.10
C ALA A 717 5.55 16.41 15.61
N VAL A 718 4.56 15.87 16.31
CA VAL A 718 4.50 15.84 17.77
C VAL A 718 4.61 14.39 18.22
N ILE A 719 5.65 14.07 18.97
CA ILE A 719 5.82 12.76 19.59
C ILE A 719 5.43 12.88 21.05
N THR A 720 4.30 12.27 21.40
CA THR A 720 3.67 12.46 22.71
C THR A 720 4.40 11.78 23.86
N ARG A 721 5.02 10.63 23.58
CA ARG A 721 5.77 9.81 24.55
C ARG A 721 6.88 9.03 23.85
N LEU A 722 7.95 8.71 24.58
CA LEU A 722 8.99 7.81 24.11
C LEU A 722 8.41 6.41 23.79
N PRO A 723 8.80 5.78 22.67
CA PRO A 723 8.23 4.53 22.17
C PRO A 723 8.81 3.28 22.87
N PHE A 724 8.76 3.26 24.21
CA PHE A 724 9.08 2.07 24.98
C PHE A 724 7.92 1.06 24.93
N ASP A 725 8.26 -0.22 24.81
CA ASP A 725 7.29 -1.30 24.94
C ASP A 725 6.76 -1.40 26.39
N ASN A 726 5.54 -1.89 26.54
CA ASN A 726 4.91 -2.03 27.85
C ASN A 726 5.64 -3.11 28.67
N PRO A 727 6.23 -2.80 29.85
CA PRO A 727 6.94 -3.78 30.66
C PRO A 727 6.03 -4.90 31.20
N GLU A 728 4.73 -4.65 31.29
CA GLU A 728 3.76 -5.66 31.74
C GLU A 728 3.40 -6.68 30.66
N ASP A 729 3.73 -6.38 29.40
CA ASP A 729 3.50 -7.27 28.28
C ASP A 729 4.24 -8.60 28.44
N VAL A 730 3.55 -9.69 28.10
CA VAL A 730 4.04 -11.06 28.32
C VAL A 730 5.28 -11.34 27.45
N PHE A 731 5.30 -10.85 26.22
CA PHE A 731 6.46 -11.00 25.34
C PHE A 731 7.66 -10.23 25.90
N VAL A 732 7.46 -8.98 26.34
CA VAL A 732 8.51 -8.15 26.93
C VAL A 732 9.15 -8.81 28.15
N LYS A 733 8.35 -9.41 29.05
CA LYS A 733 8.85 -10.16 30.21
C LYS A 733 9.67 -11.39 29.82
N LYS A 734 9.22 -12.13 28.79
CA LYS A 734 9.94 -13.32 28.28
C LYS A 734 11.27 -12.94 27.64
N LEU A 735 11.26 -11.92 26.78
CA LEU A 735 12.47 -11.39 26.15
C LEU A 735 13.46 -10.90 27.21
N SER A 736 12.98 -10.20 28.25
CA SER A 736 13.80 -9.77 29.38
C SER A 736 14.46 -10.95 30.08
N SER A 737 13.70 -12.00 30.38
CA SER A 737 14.22 -13.22 31.03
C SER A 737 15.28 -13.92 30.16
N HIS A 738 15.08 -13.93 28.85
CA HIS A 738 16.04 -14.48 27.89
C HIS A 738 17.34 -13.68 27.84
N LEU A 739 17.27 -12.35 27.71
CA LEU A 739 18.45 -11.48 27.72
C LEU A 739 19.23 -11.61 29.04
N LEU A 740 18.55 -11.68 30.18
CA LEU A 740 19.17 -11.94 31.48
C LEU A 740 19.89 -13.29 31.52
N SER A 741 19.35 -14.34 30.91
CA SER A 741 20.01 -15.65 30.83
C SER A 741 21.30 -15.63 30.00
N GLN A 742 21.46 -14.64 29.12
CA GLN A 742 22.69 -14.39 28.35
C GLN A 742 23.65 -13.43 29.06
N GLY A 743 23.34 -12.98 30.27
CA GLY A 743 24.14 -11.99 31.01
C GLY A 743 23.97 -10.56 30.52
N LYS A 744 22.97 -10.28 29.67
CA LYS A 744 22.66 -8.93 29.16
C LYS A 744 21.70 -8.18 30.08
N ASN A 745 21.79 -6.86 30.10
CA ASN A 745 20.81 -5.97 30.71
C ASN A 745 19.67 -5.69 29.70
N PRO A 746 18.44 -6.17 29.91
CA PRO A 746 17.37 -6.03 28.93
C PRO A 746 17.06 -4.58 28.53
N PHE A 747 17.13 -3.66 29.49
CA PHE A 747 16.81 -2.25 29.24
C PHE A 747 17.90 -1.57 28.41
N ASN A 748 19.17 -1.69 28.80
CA ASN A 748 20.28 -1.02 28.13
C ASN A 748 20.66 -1.68 26.80
N ASP A 749 20.62 -3.02 26.74
CA ASP A 749 21.12 -3.78 25.59
C ASP A 749 20.07 -4.00 24.50
N TYR A 750 18.78 -3.75 24.80
CA TYR A 750 17.70 -3.97 23.84
C TYR A 750 16.64 -2.86 23.85
N PHE A 751 15.89 -2.66 24.95
CA PHE A 751 14.70 -1.78 24.91
C PHE A 751 15.04 -0.30 24.65
N LEU A 752 16.13 0.22 25.24
CA LEU A 752 16.59 1.59 25.00
C LEU A 752 17.07 1.78 23.55
N PRO A 753 17.97 0.93 23.00
CA PRO A 753 18.33 0.98 21.58
C PRO A 753 17.11 0.90 20.64
N MET A 754 16.16 0.00 20.92
CA MET A 754 14.95 -0.15 20.11
C MET A 754 14.06 1.10 20.17
N ALA A 755 13.91 1.73 21.33
CA ALA A 755 13.19 3.00 21.46
C ALA A 755 13.87 4.13 20.68
N ILE A 756 15.21 4.21 20.69
CA ILE A 756 15.98 5.17 19.90
C ILE A 756 15.78 4.93 18.40
N LEU A 757 15.83 3.68 17.93
CA LEU A 757 15.56 3.32 16.54
C LEU A 757 14.15 3.73 16.10
N LYS A 758 13.12 3.36 16.87
CA LYS A 758 11.72 3.73 16.62
C LYS A 758 11.56 5.26 16.57
N LEU A 759 12.23 6.00 17.47
CA LEU A 759 12.20 7.46 17.52
C LEU A 759 12.85 8.10 16.29
N LYS A 760 14.08 7.70 15.93
CA LYS A 760 14.78 8.20 14.74
C LYS A 760 13.99 7.91 13.46
N GLN A 761 13.36 6.75 13.38
CA GLN A 761 12.50 6.42 12.24
C GLN A 761 11.28 7.35 12.15
N ALA A 762 10.58 7.61 13.25
CA ALA A 762 9.47 8.55 13.25
C ALA A 762 9.90 9.96 12.82
N ILE A 763 11.04 10.44 13.31
CA ILE A 763 11.61 11.75 12.96
C ILE A 763 11.99 11.81 11.48
N GLY A 764 12.71 10.81 10.97
CA GLY A 764 13.17 10.78 9.58
C GLY A 764 12.06 10.71 8.53
N ARG A 765 10.79 10.50 8.94
CA ARG A 765 9.63 10.44 8.03
C ARG A 765 8.97 11.79 7.76
N THR A 766 9.32 12.81 8.55
CA THR A 766 8.69 14.13 8.44
C THR A 766 9.30 14.99 7.33
N MET A 767 10.42 14.55 6.76
CA MET A 767 11.11 15.22 5.66
C MET A 767 11.48 14.20 4.57
N ARG A 768 11.04 14.43 3.34
CA ARG A 768 11.38 13.62 2.17
C ARG A 768 12.03 14.40 1.03
N ARG A 769 11.76 15.70 0.94
CA ARG A 769 12.32 16.59 -0.07
C ARG A 769 13.37 17.47 0.59
N ASP A 770 14.47 17.74 -0.10
CA ASP A 770 15.57 18.54 0.44
C ASP A 770 15.11 19.94 0.87
N ASN A 771 14.04 20.46 0.27
CA ASN A 771 13.47 21.78 0.48
C ASN A 771 12.39 21.81 1.57
N GLN A 772 11.95 20.65 2.07
CA GLN A 772 10.86 20.56 3.03
C GLN A 772 11.37 20.91 4.44
N LYS A 773 10.72 21.87 5.11
CA LYS A 773 11.05 22.22 6.49
C LYS A 773 10.22 21.39 7.47
N SER A 774 10.84 20.80 8.49
CA SER A 774 10.11 20.06 9.52
C SER A 774 10.54 20.43 10.93
N ALA A 775 9.55 20.71 11.78
CA ALA A 775 9.76 20.86 13.21
C ALA A 775 9.22 19.63 13.95
N ILE A 776 10.02 19.07 14.85
CA ILE A 776 9.62 17.94 15.68
C ILE A 776 9.55 18.39 17.12
N ILE A 777 8.48 18.06 17.83
CA ILE A 777 8.28 18.36 19.24
C ILE A 777 8.14 17.04 20.00
N LEU A 778 9.02 16.80 20.97
CA LEU A 778 8.96 15.66 21.88
C LEU A 778 8.38 16.10 23.24
N LEU A 779 7.19 15.59 23.57
CA LEU A 779 6.45 15.92 24.79
C LEU A 779 6.77 14.96 25.96
N ASP A 780 8.00 14.44 26.01
CA ASP A 780 8.42 13.49 27.04
C ASP A 780 9.63 13.98 27.83
N ARG A 781 9.36 14.51 29.02
CA ARG A 781 10.37 15.06 29.93
C ARG A 781 11.33 14.00 30.49
N ARG A 782 11.08 12.70 30.28
CA ARG A 782 12.03 11.63 30.69
C ARG A 782 13.37 11.73 29.97
N VAL A 783 13.41 12.31 28.77
CA VAL A 783 14.66 12.57 28.03
C VAL A 783 15.59 13.53 28.79
N ILE A 784 15.04 14.43 29.60
CA ILE A 784 15.82 15.39 30.38
C ILE A 784 16.08 14.87 31.80
N THR A 785 15.11 14.17 32.39
CA THR A 785 15.11 13.85 33.82
C THR A 785 15.67 12.47 34.19
N LYS A 786 15.66 11.50 33.27
CA LYS A 786 16.15 10.13 33.53
C LYS A 786 17.58 9.97 33.02
N SER A 787 18.35 9.12 33.68
CA SER A 787 19.76 8.85 33.33
C SER A 787 19.96 8.35 31.90
N TYR A 788 19.06 7.50 31.40
CA TYR A 788 19.08 7.04 30.01
C TYR A 788 18.69 8.13 29.00
N GLY A 789 18.12 9.24 29.47
CA GLY A 789 17.73 10.37 28.62
C GLY A 789 18.92 10.99 27.91
N GLN A 790 20.09 11.04 28.56
CA GLN A 790 21.31 11.54 27.95
C GLN A 790 21.74 10.69 26.73
N VAL A 791 21.59 9.36 26.82
CA VAL A 791 21.90 8.45 25.70
C VAL A 791 20.98 8.73 24.51
N ILE A 792 19.71 9.02 24.75
CA ILE A 792 18.75 9.42 23.71
C ILE A 792 19.16 10.77 23.11
N LEU A 793 19.48 11.76 23.95
CA LEU A 793 19.92 13.10 23.52
C LEU A 793 21.17 13.05 22.66
N ASP A 794 22.20 12.33 23.07
CA ASP A 794 23.45 12.20 22.32
C ASP A 794 23.18 11.57 20.95
N SER A 795 22.38 10.50 20.92
CA SER A 795 22.01 9.82 19.68
C SER A 795 21.21 10.72 18.74
N LEU A 796 20.33 11.59 19.26
CA LEU A 796 19.56 12.55 18.46
C LEU A 796 20.42 13.75 18.01
N THR A 797 21.34 14.22 18.85
CA THR A 797 22.20 15.39 18.55
C THR A 797 23.23 15.09 17.47
N ASN A 798 23.62 13.81 17.33
CA ASN A 798 24.43 13.36 16.19
C ASN A 798 23.70 13.54 14.84
N ASP A 799 22.36 13.55 14.85
CA ASP A 799 21.56 13.54 13.63
C ASP A 799 20.81 14.85 13.38
N PHE A 800 20.45 15.59 14.43
CA PHE A 800 19.52 16.71 14.41
C PHE A 800 20.00 17.86 15.31
N THR A 801 19.61 19.08 14.98
CA THR A 801 19.75 20.22 15.91
C THR A 801 18.64 20.13 16.97
N VAL A 802 19.04 19.96 18.24
CA VAL A 802 18.12 19.74 19.36
C VAL A 802 18.05 20.97 20.28
N TYR A 803 16.85 21.46 20.55
CA TYR A 803 16.57 22.51 21.53
C TYR A 803 15.82 21.95 22.73
N GLN A 804 16.33 22.23 23.94
CA GLN A 804 15.64 21.92 25.19
C GLN A 804 15.16 23.24 25.81
N GLN A 805 13.88 23.53 25.74
CA GLN A 805 13.31 24.82 26.15
C GLN A 805 11.84 24.68 26.55
N ASN A 806 11.22 25.77 27.00
CA ASN A 806 9.81 25.77 27.35
C ASN A 806 8.95 25.69 26.07
N PHE A 807 7.67 25.34 26.23
CA PHE A 807 6.82 25.12 25.07
C PHE A 807 6.59 26.41 24.26
N GLU A 808 6.39 27.54 24.94
CA GLU A 808 6.21 28.85 24.29
C GLU A 808 7.43 29.28 23.48
N ASP A 809 8.64 29.14 24.02
CA ASP A 809 9.89 29.44 23.30
C ASP A 809 10.06 28.53 22.06
N SER A 810 9.49 27.31 22.12
CA SER A 810 9.46 26.37 20.99
C SER A 810 8.48 26.82 19.92
N LEU A 811 7.30 27.28 20.29
CA LEU A 811 6.32 27.79 19.33
C LEU A 811 6.85 28.99 18.55
N GLU A 812 7.50 29.94 19.22
CA GLU A 812 8.06 31.14 18.58
C GLU A 812 9.12 30.75 17.53
N LYS A 813 10.10 29.93 17.92
CA LYS A 813 11.14 29.44 16.98
C LYS A 813 10.58 28.58 15.86
N ILE A 814 9.56 27.76 16.12
CA ILE A 814 8.92 26.94 15.09
C ILE A 814 8.25 27.84 14.07
N ASN A 815 7.57 28.91 14.51
CA ASN A 815 6.95 29.87 13.61
C ASN A 815 8.00 30.57 12.73
N ASP A 816 9.10 31.04 13.32
CA ASP A 816 10.22 31.66 12.58
C ASP A 816 10.89 30.70 11.61
N PHE A 817 11.00 29.43 11.98
CA PHE A 817 11.63 28.41 11.16
C PHE A 817 10.74 28.00 9.98
N LEU A 818 9.43 27.87 10.17
CA LEU A 818 8.48 27.38 9.17
C LEU A 818 7.87 28.50 8.28
N THR A 819 8.10 29.76 8.62
CA THR A 819 7.92 30.90 7.72
C THR A 819 9.11 31.02 6.75
#